data_AF-A0AAV2RJ79-F1
#
_entry.id   AF-A0AAV2RJ79-F1
#
_cell.length_a   1.000
_cell.length_b   1.000
_cell.length_c   1.000
_cell.angle_alpha   90.00
_cell.angle_beta   90.00
_cell.angle_gamma   90.00
#
_symmetry.space_group_name_H-M   'P 1'
#
loop_
_entity.id
_entity.type
_entity.pdbx_description
1 polymer ?
#
loop_
_entity_poly.entity_id
_entity_poly.type
_entity_poly.pdbx_seq_one_letter_code
_entity_poly.pdbx_strand_id
1 'polypeptide(L)'
;RPSSIPNSCELLFVNSNRITQIAPGAFSEKINISMVDLFDNLLSKIDLTSINLPLVSKNTNVPEFYIGGNPIFCDCHMEWMHRIHKISSLRQHPRIMDLDKITCTIPYPRSEDNRVPFLITDPTHFLCPYTSHCFSLCQCCDFIACDCQMTCPDGCSCYHDDTWSTNIVDCSTRHHHHIPDDIPMDATIVYMDGNQLPILSPHHFIGHVNMHSLYLNRSQVEIIQNRTFHGLSSLKKLHLEDNVIEYLEGFEFEHLYHLRELYLHNNNLKYINNSTFSKLKSLEILKLNGNSILNFPVWHLKLNLGFNTLTLGSNLWSCECQYMVNFKNWLIREKGIVKDAKHIYCVSNSTGEHGPYVLESSYSCENFVATSIIQEKVENDYLQPVLITLGMILVVIIIVVFITLIKVKLINSVSKNCGRRCFLNDAVSSSIVENNMIYDVFISYSEMDSAFIHTVFADEIINSDHYYKVGLASKGYQNVGTYVWDFLVESVKCSHTVILVLTKNFLNNEWCQFSFKNAHLEALKSRKNKLIVVICGDICKDDLDSELKSLVKISIQLKYEDKFFWSNLHANLPSATKQLSNQCFISDSNDYPTVPTIMMSQSIRINNHYHNYNHYHQHNNLHQSQQPSIDFSDPEKSFISMETTQSSLAPSLNHSYMSIDYSQTRKNHIYDSVDDLLSSPPLINPPTPPLVHTLHQHIHQQQQQHTKHKTQHPHEKILLKTQQQYHQ
;
A
#
# COMPACT_ATOMS: atom_id res chain seq x y z
N ARG A 1 43.69 -6.16 35.78
CA ARG A 1 43.87 -7.59 35.40
C ARG A 1 43.18 -8.44 36.47
N PRO A 2 42.85 -9.71 36.24
CA PRO A 2 42.19 -10.56 37.25
C PRO A 2 42.96 -10.64 38.57
N SER A 3 44.30 -10.66 38.51
CA SER A 3 45.20 -10.63 39.67
C SER A 3 45.37 -9.27 40.35
N SER A 4 44.77 -8.19 39.82
CA SER A 4 44.88 -6.84 40.40
C SER A 4 43.98 -6.64 41.64
N ILE A 5 43.01 -7.52 41.85
CA ILE A 5 42.08 -7.51 42.97
C ILE A 5 42.27 -8.84 43.71
N PRO A 6 42.34 -8.88 45.05
CA PRO A 6 42.41 -10.14 45.82
C PRO A 6 41.13 -10.97 45.68
N ASN A 7 41.23 -12.30 45.64
CA ASN A 7 40.05 -13.18 45.52
C ASN A 7 39.16 -13.20 46.77
N SER A 8 39.67 -12.73 47.91
CA SER A 8 38.92 -12.53 49.17
C SER A 8 38.21 -11.18 49.27
N CYS A 9 38.30 -10.32 48.25
CA CYS A 9 37.70 -8.98 48.26
C CYS A 9 36.16 -9.08 48.18
N GLU A 10 35.49 -8.51 49.19
CA GLU A 10 34.02 -8.40 49.26
C GLU A 10 33.55 -7.03 48.77
N LEU A 11 34.14 -5.95 49.30
CA LEU A 11 33.85 -4.57 48.93
C LEU A 11 35.08 -3.96 48.24
N LEU A 12 34.89 -3.36 47.07
CA LEU A 12 35.96 -2.68 46.31
C LEU A 12 35.59 -1.22 46.05
N PHE A 13 36.18 -0.30 46.81
CA PHE A 13 36.04 1.14 46.60
C PHE A 13 37.24 1.68 45.81
N VAL A 14 36.99 2.07 44.56
CA VAL A 14 37.99 2.66 43.64
C VAL A 14 37.43 3.89 42.92
N ASN A 15 36.48 4.57 43.56
CA ASN A 15 35.85 5.80 43.09
C ASN A 15 36.81 7.01 43.11
N SER A 16 36.49 8.09 42.40
CA SER A 16 37.28 9.34 42.34
C SER A 16 38.77 9.10 42.00
N ASN A 17 38.99 8.25 41.00
CA ASN A 17 40.31 7.80 40.55
C ASN A 17 40.51 8.10 39.05
N ARG A 18 41.60 7.58 38.46
CA ARG A 18 41.95 7.77 37.04
C ARG A 18 41.89 6.47 36.24
N ILE A 19 40.97 5.56 36.60
CA ILE A 19 40.81 4.28 35.89
C ILE A 19 40.18 4.57 34.52
N THR A 20 40.86 4.17 33.46
CA THR A 20 40.41 4.38 32.07
C THR A 20 39.82 3.15 31.40
N GLN A 21 40.15 1.95 31.90
CA GLN A 21 39.72 0.67 31.34
C GLN A 21 39.67 -0.42 32.42
N ILE A 22 38.74 -1.36 32.27
CA ILE A 22 38.64 -2.58 33.07
C ILE A 22 39.06 -3.74 32.17
N ALA A 23 40.05 -4.54 32.59
CA ALA A 23 40.49 -5.68 31.80
C ALA A 23 39.39 -6.77 31.73
N PRO A 24 39.20 -7.46 30.58
CA PRO A 24 38.33 -8.62 30.49
C PRO A 24 38.59 -9.65 31.60
N GLY A 25 37.51 -10.14 32.22
CA GLY A 25 37.59 -11.09 33.34
C GLY A 25 38.16 -10.52 34.65
N ALA A 26 38.24 -9.20 34.85
CA ALA A 26 38.75 -8.63 36.10
C ALA A 26 38.08 -9.19 37.36
N PHE A 27 36.79 -9.53 37.26
CA PHE A 27 35.97 -10.05 38.36
C PHE A 27 35.63 -11.55 38.27
N SER A 28 36.12 -12.29 37.26
CA SER A 28 35.68 -13.68 37.01
C SER A 28 36.05 -14.68 38.11
N GLU A 29 37.09 -14.39 38.90
CA GLU A 29 37.53 -15.19 40.05
C GLU A 29 37.01 -14.66 41.40
N LYS A 30 36.17 -13.62 41.41
CA LYS A 30 35.80 -12.87 42.62
C LYS A 30 34.49 -13.36 43.21
N ILE A 31 34.55 -14.55 43.80
CA ILE A 31 33.39 -15.28 44.34
C ILE A 31 32.69 -14.50 45.48
N ASN A 32 33.46 -13.78 46.29
CA ASN A 32 32.96 -13.09 47.48
C ASN A 32 32.53 -11.64 47.24
N ILE A 33 32.71 -11.09 46.02
CA ILE A 33 32.48 -9.67 45.78
C ILE A 33 30.98 -9.35 45.88
N SER A 34 30.62 -8.30 46.60
CA SER A 34 29.24 -7.87 46.84
C SER A 34 28.98 -6.45 46.36
N MET A 35 29.99 -5.56 46.41
CA MET A 35 29.91 -4.20 45.90
C MET A 35 31.22 -3.75 45.25
N VAL A 36 31.10 -3.05 44.11
CA VAL A 36 32.20 -2.38 43.41
C VAL A 36 31.81 -0.94 43.10
N ASP A 37 32.56 0.00 43.66
CA ASP A 37 32.39 1.43 43.40
C ASP A 37 33.50 1.93 42.46
N LEU A 38 33.11 2.23 41.22
CA LEU A 38 33.93 2.80 40.13
C LEU A 38 33.44 4.22 39.78
N PHE A 39 32.60 4.84 40.61
CA PHE A 39 32.05 6.18 40.38
C PHE A 39 33.17 7.22 40.19
N ASP A 40 32.94 8.25 39.37
CA ASP A 40 33.88 9.36 39.16
C ASP A 40 35.30 8.88 38.76
N ASN A 41 35.37 8.20 37.61
CA ASN A 41 36.62 7.75 37.00
C ASN A 41 36.71 8.23 35.54
N LEU A 42 37.67 7.70 34.79
CA LEU A 42 37.91 8.05 33.38
C LEU A 42 37.52 6.92 32.42
N LEU A 43 36.59 6.04 32.81
CA LEU A 43 36.12 4.95 31.97
C LEU A 43 35.39 5.53 30.76
N SER A 44 35.85 5.21 29.56
CA SER A 44 35.18 5.58 28.30
C SER A 44 34.39 4.42 27.69
N LYS A 45 34.90 3.19 27.80
CA LYS A 45 34.22 1.98 27.32
C LYS A 45 34.26 0.90 28.40
N ILE A 46 33.22 0.08 28.47
CA ILE A 46 33.09 -1.03 29.41
C ILE A 46 32.56 -2.23 28.63
N ASP A 47 33.44 -3.16 28.28
CA ASP A 47 33.03 -4.41 27.66
C ASP A 47 32.21 -5.24 28.65
N LEU A 48 31.14 -5.90 28.20
CA LEU A 48 30.35 -6.80 29.04
C LEU A 48 31.24 -7.88 29.71
N THR A 49 32.29 -8.33 29.01
CA THR A 49 33.27 -9.32 29.51
C THR A 49 34.18 -8.78 30.62
N SER A 50 34.34 -7.46 30.75
CA SER A 50 35.14 -6.83 31.81
C SER A 50 34.46 -6.91 33.18
N ILE A 51 33.12 -6.96 33.19
CA ILE A 51 32.27 -7.08 34.38
C ILE A 51 31.70 -8.50 34.59
N ASN A 52 32.23 -9.51 33.90
CA ASN A 52 31.84 -10.90 34.11
C ASN A 52 32.14 -11.37 35.53
N LEU A 53 31.14 -11.97 36.17
CA LEU A 53 31.22 -12.57 37.50
C LEU A 53 31.19 -14.11 37.41
N PRO A 54 31.74 -14.82 38.42
CA PRO A 54 31.40 -16.22 38.61
C PRO A 54 29.88 -16.38 38.86
N LEU A 55 29.33 -17.56 38.59
CA LEU A 55 27.90 -17.83 38.78
C LEU A 55 27.49 -17.64 40.24
N VAL A 56 26.73 -16.59 40.53
CA VAL A 56 26.34 -16.20 41.88
C VAL A 56 25.20 -17.09 42.37
N SER A 57 25.39 -17.75 43.52
CA SER A 57 24.39 -18.64 44.15
C SER A 57 23.01 -17.99 44.30
N LYS A 58 21.94 -18.77 44.16
CA LYS A 58 20.55 -18.27 44.30
C LYS A 58 20.25 -17.66 45.67
N ASN A 59 21.00 -18.05 46.71
CA ASN A 59 20.77 -17.64 48.09
C ASN A 59 21.43 -16.30 48.47
N THR A 60 22.31 -15.76 47.63
CA THR A 60 22.94 -14.44 47.84
C THR A 60 22.34 -13.41 46.89
N ASN A 61 22.59 -12.12 47.13
CA ASN A 61 22.27 -11.08 46.17
C ASN A 61 23.31 -11.07 45.03
N VAL A 62 22.90 -10.55 43.87
CA VAL A 62 23.82 -10.30 42.74
C VAL A 62 24.61 -9.01 43.06
N PRO A 63 25.94 -8.96 42.84
CA PRO A 63 26.77 -7.83 43.24
C PRO A 63 26.35 -6.50 42.62
N GLU A 64 26.51 -5.41 43.38
CA GLU A 64 26.15 -4.05 43.00
C GLU A 64 27.36 -3.28 42.48
N PHE A 65 27.21 -2.67 41.31
CA PHE A 65 28.25 -1.87 40.66
C PHE A 65 27.76 -0.43 40.50
N TYR A 66 28.64 0.52 40.80
CA TYR A 66 28.44 1.96 40.61
C TYR A 66 29.45 2.45 39.57
N ILE A 67 28.98 3.00 38.44
CA ILE A 67 29.82 3.43 37.30
C ILE A 67 29.51 4.85 36.81
N GLY A 68 28.62 5.57 37.50
CA GLY A 68 28.24 6.96 37.22
C GLY A 68 29.42 7.94 37.29
N GLY A 69 29.23 9.15 36.77
CA GLY A 69 30.28 10.17 36.71
C GLY A 69 31.43 9.88 35.74
N ASN A 70 31.45 8.72 35.08
CA ASN A 70 32.44 8.38 34.07
C ASN A 70 32.11 8.99 32.69
N PRO A 71 33.12 9.34 31.87
CA PRO A 71 32.95 9.88 30.52
C PRO A 71 32.64 8.78 29.48
N ILE A 72 31.56 8.02 29.70
CA ILE A 72 31.19 6.87 28.86
C ILE A 72 30.91 7.32 27.41
N PHE A 73 31.45 6.58 26.46
CA PHE A 73 31.24 6.71 25.02
C PHE A 73 30.34 5.55 24.58
N CYS A 74 29.13 5.86 24.14
CA CYS A 74 28.08 4.88 23.91
C CYS A 74 28.06 4.47 22.43
N ASP A 75 29.03 3.61 22.07
CA ASP A 75 29.13 3.01 20.73
C ASP A 75 28.35 1.70 20.59
N CYS A 76 28.37 1.09 19.40
CA CYS A 76 27.63 -0.13 19.10
C CYS A 76 27.88 -1.31 20.07
N HIS A 77 29.09 -1.41 20.66
CA HIS A 77 29.43 -2.48 21.60
C HIS A 77 28.85 -2.26 23.00
N MET A 78 28.27 -1.08 23.28
CA MET A 78 27.73 -0.70 24.58
C MET A 78 26.20 -0.90 24.71
N GLU A 79 25.51 -1.38 23.66
CA GLU A 79 24.04 -1.61 23.63
C GLU A 79 23.55 -2.45 24.84
N TRP A 80 24.38 -3.42 25.26
CA TRP A 80 24.09 -4.31 26.38
C TRP A 80 23.71 -3.55 27.67
N MET A 81 24.14 -2.30 27.84
CA MET A 81 23.80 -1.46 29.00
C MET A 81 22.28 -1.27 29.14
N HIS A 82 21.53 -1.11 28.04
CA HIS A 82 20.06 -1.01 28.10
C HIS A 82 19.42 -2.31 28.60
N ARG A 83 20.12 -3.44 28.40
CA ARG A 83 19.67 -4.78 28.77
C ARG A 83 20.29 -5.28 30.07
N ILE A 84 21.13 -4.48 30.76
CA ILE A 84 21.91 -4.98 31.91
C ILE A 84 21.02 -5.63 32.97
N HIS A 85 19.91 -4.99 33.37
CA HIS A 85 18.98 -5.58 34.34
C HIS A 85 18.40 -6.95 33.94
N LYS A 86 18.19 -7.19 32.64
CA LYS A 86 17.80 -8.49 32.10
C LYS A 86 18.98 -9.47 32.08
N ILE A 87 20.18 -9.00 31.78
CA ILE A 87 21.42 -9.79 31.76
C ILE A 87 21.84 -10.22 33.18
N SER A 88 21.72 -9.34 34.20
CA SER A 88 21.98 -9.65 35.61
C SER A 88 21.07 -10.76 36.17
N SER A 89 19.92 -11.02 35.54
CA SER A 89 19.05 -12.15 35.91
C SER A 89 19.70 -13.52 35.70
N LEU A 90 20.71 -13.62 34.81
CA LEU A 90 21.54 -14.81 34.61
C LEU A 90 22.52 -15.05 35.79
N ARG A 91 22.63 -14.10 36.72
CA ARG A 91 23.50 -14.16 37.91
C ARG A 91 25.00 -14.37 37.59
N GLN A 92 25.43 -13.92 36.40
CA GLN A 92 26.83 -13.91 35.94
C GLN A 92 27.34 -12.49 35.63
N HIS A 93 26.50 -11.47 35.84
CA HIS A 93 26.83 -10.05 35.65
C HIS A 93 26.22 -9.24 36.81
N PRO A 94 26.86 -8.13 37.22
CA PRO A 94 26.39 -7.31 38.34
C PRO A 94 25.11 -6.56 38.00
N ARG A 95 24.48 -5.96 39.02
CA ARG A 95 23.47 -4.92 38.85
C ARG A 95 24.14 -3.56 38.87
N ILE A 96 23.82 -2.71 37.91
CA ILE A 96 24.30 -1.32 37.89
C ILE A 96 23.27 -0.44 38.59
N MET A 97 23.67 0.20 39.68
CA MET A 97 22.75 0.88 40.60
C MET A 97 22.52 2.35 40.27
N ASP A 98 23.41 2.96 39.50
CA ASP A 98 23.49 4.41 39.25
C ASP A 98 23.40 4.79 37.76
N LEU A 99 22.59 4.05 36.99
CA LEU A 99 22.34 4.34 35.56
C LEU A 99 21.85 5.79 35.31
N ASP A 100 21.21 6.42 36.28
CA ASP A 100 20.75 7.82 36.23
C ASP A 100 21.88 8.85 36.37
N LYS A 101 23.08 8.40 36.79
CA LYS A 101 24.31 9.19 36.86
C LYS A 101 25.24 8.95 35.67
N ILE A 102 24.81 8.18 34.67
CA ILE A 102 25.57 7.94 33.45
C ILE A 102 25.17 8.95 32.37
N THR A 103 26.17 9.67 31.85
CA THR A 103 26.05 10.48 30.64
C THR A 103 26.79 9.80 29.49
N CYS A 104 26.06 9.44 28.44
CA CYS A 104 26.60 8.95 27.18
C CYS A 104 27.15 10.09 26.33
N THR A 105 28.37 9.98 25.86
CA THR A 105 28.83 10.71 24.66
C THR A 105 28.47 9.86 23.44
N ILE A 106 27.66 10.40 22.53
CA ILE A 106 27.20 9.69 21.32
C ILE A 106 28.26 9.86 20.20
N PRO A 107 28.60 8.79 19.45
CA PRO A 107 29.53 8.84 18.30
C PRO A 107 29.05 9.73 17.14
N TYR A 108 27.73 9.91 17.02
CA TYR A 108 27.05 10.62 15.95
C TYR A 108 26.02 11.62 16.51
N PRO A 109 26.45 12.85 16.85
CA PRO A 109 25.56 13.92 17.29
C PRO A 109 25.16 14.81 16.09
N ARG A 110 23.88 14.78 15.69
CA ARG A 110 23.31 15.83 14.80
C ARG A 110 22.85 17.09 15.57
N SER A 111 22.90 17.04 16.91
CA SER A 111 22.70 18.17 17.82
C SER A 111 24.05 18.73 18.29
N GLU A 112 24.10 20.02 18.67
CA GLU A 112 25.30 20.63 19.26
C GLU A 112 25.75 19.91 20.54
N ASP A 113 24.78 19.46 21.36
CA ASP A 113 25.03 18.60 22.50
C ASP A 113 25.25 17.15 22.06
N ASN A 114 26.47 16.64 22.25
CA ASN A 114 26.84 15.24 22.02
C ASN A 114 26.78 14.37 23.28
N ARG A 115 26.44 14.96 24.44
CA ARG A 115 26.30 14.29 25.72
C ARG A 115 24.84 14.24 26.14
N VAL A 116 24.32 13.03 26.36
CA VAL A 116 22.93 12.80 26.81
C VAL A 116 22.89 11.91 28.05
N PRO A 117 21.91 12.08 28.95
CA PRO A 117 21.65 11.10 30.02
C PRO A 117 21.26 9.73 29.46
N PHE A 118 21.86 8.67 29.99
CA PHE A 118 21.67 7.30 29.46
C PHE A 118 20.20 6.83 29.43
N LEU A 119 19.38 7.17 30.43
CA LEU A 119 17.97 6.74 30.48
C LEU A 119 17.07 7.34 29.38
N ILE A 120 17.49 8.41 28.71
CA ILE A 120 16.73 9.00 27.60
C ILE A 120 17.33 8.66 26.23
N THR A 121 18.43 7.91 26.19
CA THR A 121 19.06 7.45 24.95
C THR A 121 18.26 6.28 24.37
N ASP A 122 17.91 6.36 23.09
CA ASP A 122 17.36 5.21 22.36
C ASP A 122 18.51 4.28 21.90
N PRO A 123 18.38 2.94 21.99
CA PRO A 123 19.40 1.99 21.53
C PRO A 123 19.88 2.18 20.09
N THR A 124 19.04 2.75 19.20
CA THR A 124 19.42 3.04 17.80
C THR A 124 20.55 4.08 17.65
N HIS A 125 20.89 4.82 18.70
CA HIS A 125 22.04 5.74 18.70
C HIS A 125 23.39 5.08 19.05
N PHE A 126 23.38 3.82 19.49
CA PHE A 126 24.60 3.06 19.82
C PHE A 126 25.23 2.53 18.52
N LEU A 127 26.12 3.34 17.94
CA LEU A 127 26.71 3.08 16.63
C LEU A 127 28.25 3.08 16.68
N CYS A 128 28.90 2.53 15.67
CA CYS A 128 30.35 2.50 15.54
C CYS A 128 30.78 3.15 14.23
N PRO A 129 31.74 4.10 14.25
CA PRO A 129 32.23 4.72 13.03
C PRO A 129 33.10 3.73 12.23
N TYR A 130 32.98 3.75 10.90
CA TYR A 130 33.79 2.92 10.01
C TYR A 130 34.29 3.68 8.78
N THR A 131 35.41 3.23 8.21
CA THR A 131 35.98 3.77 6.95
C THR A 131 35.78 2.82 5.77
N SER A 132 35.73 1.51 6.02
CA SER A 132 35.37 0.50 5.03
C SER A 132 34.97 -0.81 5.71
N HIS A 133 34.12 -1.60 5.06
CA HIS A 133 33.74 -2.95 5.48
C HIS A 133 33.54 -3.86 4.26
N CYS A 134 33.32 -5.15 4.48
CA CYS A 134 32.82 -6.05 3.45
C CYS A 134 31.69 -6.90 4.04
N PHE A 135 30.81 -7.40 3.17
CA PHE A 135 29.81 -8.38 3.55
C PHE A 135 30.45 -9.65 4.13
N SER A 136 29.79 -10.26 5.11
CA SER A 136 30.19 -11.54 5.71
C SER A 136 30.25 -12.73 4.72
N LEU A 137 29.67 -12.58 3.53
CA LEU A 137 29.72 -13.54 2.42
C LEU A 137 30.87 -13.29 1.44
N CYS A 138 31.61 -12.19 1.59
CA CYS A 138 32.77 -11.85 0.74
C CYS A 138 34.07 -11.87 1.54
N GLN A 139 35.17 -12.09 0.84
CA GLN A 139 36.50 -11.91 1.39
C GLN A 139 36.99 -10.49 1.10
N CYS A 140 37.29 -9.71 2.14
CA CYS A 140 38.02 -8.44 1.96
C CYS A 140 39.43 -8.72 1.44
N CYS A 141 39.91 -7.89 0.52
CA CYS A 141 41.24 -8.00 -0.08
C CYS A 141 41.92 -6.64 -0.11
N ASP A 142 43.21 -6.57 0.19
CA ASP A 142 44.00 -5.32 0.12
C ASP A 142 44.36 -4.90 -1.33
N PHE A 143 43.88 -5.64 -2.33
CA PHE A 143 44.15 -5.39 -3.75
C PHE A 143 42.84 -5.04 -4.49
N ILE A 144 42.97 -4.14 -5.48
CA ILE A 144 41.92 -3.46 -6.27
C ILE A 144 40.99 -4.42 -7.08
N ALA A 145 41.12 -5.73 -6.91
CA ALA A 145 40.41 -6.78 -7.65
C ALA A 145 39.30 -7.49 -6.83
N CYS A 146 38.74 -6.85 -5.80
CA CYS A 146 37.67 -7.44 -5.00
C CYS A 146 36.41 -6.55 -4.95
N ASP A 147 35.40 -6.96 -5.71
CA ASP A 147 34.11 -6.26 -5.96
C ASP A 147 33.20 -6.10 -4.72
N CYS A 148 33.67 -6.40 -3.51
CA CYS A 148 32.86 -6.45 -2.29
C CYS A 148 33.26 -5.46 -1.17
N GLN A 149 34.36 -4.73 -1.31
CA GLN A 149 34.74 -3.75 -0.28
C GLN A 149 33.89 -2.49 -0.42
N MET A 150 33.06 -2.23 0.57
CA MET A 150 32.33 -0.97 0.69
C MET A 150 33.18 0.02 1.46
N THR A 151 33.27 1.25 0.96
CA THR A 151 34.05 2.32 1.59
C THR A 151 33.11 3.45 2.03
N CYS A 152 33.48 4.17 3.08
CA CYS A 152 32.79 5.40 3.43
C CYS A 152 33.21 6.50 2.44
N PRO A 153 32.30 7.21 1.77
CA PRO A 153 32.68 8.17 0.73
C PRO A 153 33.52 9.33 1.26
N ASP A 154 34.40 9.85 0.42
CA ASP A 154 35.30 10.96 0.78
C ASP A 154 34.54 12.19 1.28
N GLY A 155 34.90 12.65 2.48
CA GLY A 155 34.27 13.79 3.15
C GLY A 155 33.06 13.43 4.03
N CYS A 156 32.55 12.20 3.97
CA CYS A 156 31.43 11.73 4.77
C CYS A 156 31.87 11.08 6.10
N SER A 157 30.91 10.87 7.00
CA SER A 157 31.06 10.13 8.25
C SER A 157 30.08 8.96 8.25
N CYS A 158 30.58 7.73 8.32
CA CYS A 158 29.73 6.52 8.24
C CYS A 158 29.74 5.73 9.55
N TYR A 159 28.58 5.15 9.91
CA TYR A 159 28.31 4.52 11.19
C TYR A 159 27.45 3.27 11.05
N HIS A 160 27.71 2.22 11.84
CA HIS A 160 26.94 0.98 11.84
C HIS A 160 26.50 0.55 13.26
N ASP A 161 25.44 -0.25 13.38
CA ASP A 161 25.14 -1.00 14.61
C ASP A 161 25.91 -2.33 14.67
N ASP A 162 25.92 -3.00 15.83
CA ASP A 162 26.63 -4.27 16.04
C ASP A 162 26.18 -5.37 15.04
N THR A 163 24.93 -5.34 14.59
CA THR A 163 24.37 -6.34 13.67
C THR A 163 24.44 -5.98 12.19
N TRP A 164 24.95 -4.78 11.85
CA TRP A 164 24.92 -4.21 10.49
C TRP A 164 23.51 -4.13 9.87
N SER A 165 22.47 -4.08 10.71
CA SER A 165 21.07 -3.85 10.31
C SER A 165 20.80 -2.38 9.98
N THR A 166 21.61 -1.48 10.53
CA THR A 166 21.54 -0.04 10.40
C THR A 166 22.90 0.46 9.96
N ASN A 167 22.99 0.94 8.72
CA ASN A 167 24.17 1.59 8.17
C ASN A 167 23.80 3.04 7.82
N ILE A 168 24.41 3.99 8.52
CA ILE A 168 24.20 5.43 8.35
C ILE A 168 25.40 6.06 7.65
N VAL A 169 25.13 6.79 6.57
CA VAL A 169 26.13 7.59 5.85
C VAL A 169 25.74 9.06 5.97
N ASP A 170 26.55 9.89 6.65
CA ASP A 170 26.34 11.34 6.75
C ASP A 170 27.38 12.14 5.95
N CYS A 171 26.92 12.70 4.83
CA CYS A 171 27.64 13.59 3.92
C CYS A 171 27.09 15.03 3.96
N SER A 172 26.41 15.42 5.04
CA SER A 172 25.66 16.69 5.12
C SER A 172 26.58 17.89 5.27
N THR A 173 26.21 19.01 4.65
CA THR A 173 26.95 20.28 4.69
C THR A 173 28.43 20.17 4.28
N ARG A 174 28.77 19.22 3.40
CA ARG A 174 30.14 18.97 2.91
C ARG A 174 30.46 19.65 1.58
N HIS A 175 29.54 20.48 1.06
CA HIS A 175 29.64 21.15 -0.25
C HIS A 175 29.75 20.17 -1.45
N HIS A 176 29.13 18.99 -1.35
CA HIS A 176 29.02 18.08 -2.48
C HIS A 176 28.19 18.71 -3.61
N HIS A 177 28.75 18.69 -4.82
CA HIS A 177 28.10 19.18 -6.04
C HIS A 177 27.34 18.06 -6.80
N HIS A 178 27.65 16.81 -6.48
CA HIS A 178 27.05 15.60 -7.01
C HIS A 178 26.94 14.57 -5.88
N ILE A 179 26.13 13.54 -6.04
CA ILE A 179 26.07 12.42 -5.09
C ILE A 179 27.34 11.56 -5.29
N PRO A 180 28.08 11.17 -4.24
CA PRO A 180 29.21 10.26 -4.38
C PRO A 180 28.80 8.89 -4.92
N ASP A 181 29.55 8.33 -5.87
CA ASP A 181 29.30 7.00 -6.42
C ASP A 181 29.63 5.88 -5.42
N ASP A 182 30.57 6.12 -4.50
CA ASP A 182 31.07 5.14 -3.52
C ASP A 182 30.15 4.94 -2.29
N ILE A 183 28.90 5.40 -2.32
CA ILE A 183 27.95 5.15 -1.23
C ILE A 183 27.79 3.62 -1.08
N PRO A 184 27.92 3.04 0.14
CA PRO A 184 27.69 1.63 0.36
C PRO A 184 26.31 1.17 -0.13
N MET A 185 26.24 0.08 -0.89
CA MET A 185 24.97 -0.45 -1.41
C MET A 185 24.04 -0.95 -0.29
N ASP A 186 24.60 -1.21 0.90
CA ASP A 186 23.87 -1.60 2.10
C ASP A 186 23.47 -0.44 3.02
N ALA A 187 23.82 0.81 2.67
CA ALA A 187 23.44 1.99 3.43
C ALA A 187 21.91 2.05 3.60
N THR A 188 21.45 2.12 4.86
CA THR A 188 20.02 2.14 5.20
C THR A 188 19.51 3.56 5.43
N ILE A 189 20.37 4.48 5.87
CA ILE A 189 20.05 5.89 6.07
C ILE A 189 21.16 6.73 5.44
N VAL A 190 20.82 7.59 4.49
CA VAL A 190 21.78 8.47 3.80
C VAL A 190 21.39 9.93 3.98
N TYR A 191 22.30 10.71 4.55
CA TYR A 191 22.17 12.15 4.70
C TYR A 191 23.07 12.89 3.71
N MET A 192 22.43 13.59 2.78
CA MET A 192 23.04 14.46 1.75
C MET A 192 22.52 15.90 1.89
N ASP A 193 22.01 16.27 3.07
CA ASP A 193 21.31 17.55 3.29
C ASP A 193 22.27 18.75 3.46
N GLY A 194 21.84 19.94 3.02
CA GLY A 194 22.68 21.14 3.04
C GLY A 194 23.85 21.15 2.04
N ASN A 195 23.74 20.41 0.94
CA ASN A 195 24.74 20.35 -0.15
C ASN A 195 24.31 21.21 -1.36
N GLN A 196 24.89 20.98 -2.55
CA GLN A 196 24.62 21.74 -3.77
C GLN A 196 24.37 20.79 -4.95
N LEU A 197 23.23 20.11 -4.94
CA LEU A 197 22.88 19.00 -5.81
C LEU A 197 21.78 19.42 -6.81
N PRO A 198 22.05 20.30 -7.80
CA PRO A 198 21.02 20.89 -8.65
C PRO A 198 20.27 19.87 -9.49
N ILE A 199 20.92 18.76 -9.87
CA ILE A 199 20.33 17.70 -10.69
C ILE A 199 20.50 16.37 -9.98
N LEU A 200 19.38 15.70 -9.70
CA LEU A 200 19.37 14.30 -9.26
C LEU A 200 19.17 13.39 -10.48
N SER A 201 19.98 12.35 -10.59
CA SER A 201 19.94 11.37 -11.69
C SER A 201 19.81 9.94 -11.17
N PRO A 202 19.29 8.99 -11.97
CA PRO A 202 19.09 7.60 -11.54
C PRO A 202 20.38 6.86 -11.16
N HIS A 203 21.50 7.18 -11.79
CA HIS A 203 22.73 6.37 -11.72
C HIS A 203 23.27 6.23 -10.29
N HIS A 204 23.29 7.33 -9.52
CA HIS A 204 23.79 7.35 -8.13
C HIS A 204 22.88 6.62 -7.11
N PHE A 205 21.75 6.06 -7.55
CA PHE A 205 20.78 5.35 -6.69
C PHE A 205 20.52 3.91 -7.14
N ILE A 206 21.26 3.41 -8.14
CA ILE A 206 21.15 2.02 -8.60
C ILE A 206 21.72 1.08 -7.53
N GLY A 207 20.97 0.04 -7.17
CA GLY A 207 21.45 -1.04 -6.31
C GLY A 207 21.35 -0.80 -4.80
N HIS A 208 21.03 0.41 -4.32
CA HIS A 208 20.84 0.70 -2.89
C HIS A 208 19.47 0.22 -2.36
N VAL A 209 19.17 -1.06 -2.55
CA VAL A 209 17.88 -1.70 -2.23
C VAL A 209 17.56 -1.71 -0.74
N ASN A 210 18.56 -1.53 0.13
CA ASN A 210 18.40 -1.48 1.59
C ASN A 210 18.13 -0.07 2.14
N MET A 211 18.17 0.97 1.29
CA MET A 211 17.96 2.34 1.72
C MET A 211 16.52 2.58 2.15
N HIS A 212 16.34 3.05 3.38
CA HIS A 212 15.05 3.29 4.03
C HIS A 212 14.73 4.77 4.19
N SER A 213 15.74 5.62 4.40
CA SER A 213 15.58 7.07 4.54
C SER A 213 16.67 7.81 3.77
N LEU A 214 16.25 8.77 2.94
CA LEU A 214 17.14 9.62 2.15
C LEU A 214 16.83 11.10 2.44
N TYR A 215 17.88 11.84 2.83
CA TYR A 215 17.78 13.26 3.15
C TYR A 215 18.54 14.10 2.13
N LEU A 216 17.78 14.90 1.37
CA LEU A 216 18.26 15.80 0.31
C LEU A 216 17.70 17.22 0.50
N ASN A 217 17.23 17.54 1.70
CA ASN A 217 16.66 18.85 2.03
C ASN A 217 17.74 19.94 2.08
N ARG A 218 17.37 21.19 1.74
CA ARG A 218 18.30 22.34 1.69
C ARG A 218 19.51 22.14 0.77
N SER A 219 19.41 21.26 -0.23
CA SER A 219 20.51 20.88 -1.12
C SER A 219 20.46 21.52 -2.51
N GLN A 220 19.69 22.61 -2.67
CA GLN A 220 19.56 23.36 -3.93
C GLN A 220 19.10 22.52 -5.13
N VAL A 221 18.30 21.47 -4.90
CA VAL A 221 17.78 20.61 -5.98
C VAL A 221 16.82 21.42 -6.88
N GLU A 222 17.13 21.51 -8.17
CA GLU A 222 16.30 22.15 -9.20
C GLU A 222 15.53 21.11 -10.01
N ILE A 223 16.19 20.02 -10.41
CA ILE A 223 15.67 19.01 -11.35
C ILE A 223 15.83 17.61 -10.75
N ILE A 224 14.73 16.86 -10.70
CA ILE A 224 14.72 15.42 -10.45
C ILE A 224 14.47 14.73 -11.78
N GLN A 225 15.42 13.94 -12.28
CA GLN A 225 15.21 13.21 -13.54
C GLN A 225 14.19 12.08 -13.39
N ASN A 226 13.55 11.72 -14.49
CA ASN A 226 12.63 10.59 -14.55
C ASN A 226 13.30 9.32 -14.01
N ARG A 227 12.61 8.61 -13.10
CA ARG A 227 13.09 7.37 -12.44
C ARG A 227 14.36 7.53 -11.60
N THR A 228 14.68 8.73 -11.13
CA THR A 228 15.84 8.98 -10.24
C THR A 228 15.91 8.01 -9.06
N PHE A 229 14.80 7.76 -8.37
CA PHE A 229 14.78 6.93 -7.16
C PHE A 229 14.45 5.46 -7.43
N HIS A 230 14.52 4.98 -8.68
CA HIS A 230 14.05 3.65 -9.09
C HIS A 230 14.74 2.49 -8.38
N GLY A 231 16.05 2.63 -8.08
CA GLY A 231 16.82 1.62 -7.35
C GLY A 231 16.52 1.55 -5.84
N LEU A 232 15.80 2.52 -5.28
CA LEU A 232 15.53 2.65 -3.84
C LEU A 232 14.24 1.91 -3.43
N SER A 233 14.16 0.62 -3.75
CA SER A 233 12.93 -0.18 -3.63
C SER A 233 12.37 -0.31 -2.20
N SER A 234 13.21 -0.16 -1.17
CA SER A 234 12.81 -0.20 0.26
C SER A 234 12.61 1.18 0.89
N LEU A 235 12.69 2.27 0.13
CA LEU A 235 12.64 3.64 0.65
C LEU A 235 11.29 3.91 1.32
N LYS A 236 11.34 4.34 2.59
CA LYS A 236 10.18 4.67 3.44
C LYS A 236 10.05 6.18 3.65
N LYS A 237 11.17 6.91 3.70
CA LYS A 237 11.20 8.37 3.91
C LYS A 237 12.06 9.07 2.86
N LEU A 238 11.53 10.13 2.26
CA LEU A 238 12.24 10.97 1.31
C LEU A 238 12.05 12.44 1.68
N HIS A 239 13.16 13.09 2.06
CA HIS A 239 13.22 14.51 2.40
C HIS A 239 13.79 15.31 1.24
N LEU A 240 12.97 16.17 0.65
CA LEU A 240 13.28 17.06 -0.47
C LEU A 240 12.84 18.51 -0.18
N GLU A 241 12.51 18.83 1.07
CA GLU A 241 12.09 20.17 1.51
C GLU A 241 13.21 21.22 1.45
N ASP A 242 12.82 22.50 1.44
CA ASP A 242 13.72 23.65 1.37
C ASP A 242 14.68 23.60 0.15
N ASN A 243 14.20 23.07 -0.98
CA ASN A 243 14.90 23.05 -2.27
C ASN A 243 14.25 24.05 -3.25
N VAL A 244 14.63 23.99 -4.53
CA VAL A 244 14.16 24.93 -5.57
C VAL A 244 13.46 24.21 -6.73
N ILE A 245 12.88 23.03 -6.46
CA ILE A 245 12.21 22.18 -7.45
C ILE A 245 10.97 22.92 -7.98
N GLU A 246 10.85 23.06 -9.30
CA GLU A 246 9.73 23.79 -9.93
C GLU A 246 8.65 22.89 -10.56
N TYR A 247 9.02 21.69 -11.03
CA TYR A 247 8.16 20.81 -11.82
C TYR A 247 8.25 19.35 -11.37
N LEU A 248 7.11 18.65 -11.36
CA LEU A 248 7.03 17.20 -11.25
C LEU A 248 6.18 16.66 -12.41
N GLU A 249 6.81 16.06 -13.39
CA GLU A 249 6.24 15.53 -14.64
C GLU A 249 5.55 14.17 -14.47
N GLY A 250 5.83 13.44 -13.37
CA GLY A 250 5.05 12.28 -12.94
C GLY A 250 5.75 10.93 -13.00
N PHE A 251 7.07 10.90 -13.22
CA PHE A 251 7.90 9.69 -13.26
C PHE A 251 9.07 9.72 -12.26
N GLU A 252 9.21 10.78 -11.47
CA GLU A 252 10.29 11.00 -10.49
C GLU A 252 10.26 9.94 -9.38
N PHE A 253 9.06 9.70 -8.85
CA PHE A 253 8.78 8.76 -7.75
C PHE A 253 8.21 7.42 -8.24
N GLU A 254 8.43 7.07 -9.52
CA GLU A 254 8.00 5.78 -10.05
C GLU A 254 8.70 4.63 -9.31
N HIS A 255 7.97 3.56 -9.00
CA HIS A 255 8.44 2.37 -8.25
C HIS A 255 8.74 2.55 -6.75
N LEU A 256 8.53 3.74 -6.17
CA LEU A 256 8.62 3.95 -4.71
C LEU A 256 7.38 3.42 -3.95
N TYR A 257 7.10 2.12 -4.09
CA TYR A 257 5.89 1.48 -3.57
C TYR A 257 5.79 1.49 -2.04
N HIS A 258 6.93 1.40 -1.34
CA HIS A 258 7.03 1.36 0.12
C HIS A 258 7.17 2.75 0.78
N LEU A 259 7.16 3.83 0.00
CA LEU A 259 7.34 5.18 0.51
C LEU A 259 6.13 5.59 1.36
N ARG A 260 6.42 5.99 2.61
CA ARG A 260 5.45 6.41 3.63
C ARG A 260 5.46 7.90 3.85
N GLU A 261 6.63 8.53 3.81
CA GLU A 261 6.81 9.95 4.11
C GLU A 261 7.50 10.65 2.94
N LEU A 262 6.82 11.63 2.34
CA LEU A 262 7.36 12.47 1.28
C LEU A 262 7.25 13.95 1.68
N TYR A 263 8.40 14.61 1.81
CA TYR A 263 8.50 16.01 2.19
C TYR A 263 8.95 16.84 0.98
N LEU A 264 8.03 17.66 0.45
CA LEU A 264 8.23 18.54 -0.71
C LEU A 264 7.84 20.00 -0.39
N HIS A 265 7.70 20.32 0.90
CA HIS A 265 7.37 21.66 1.36
C HIS A 265 8.53 22.64 1.16
N ASN A 266 8.23 23.95 1.15
CA ASN A 266 9.20 25.02 0.94
C ASN A 266 10.04 24.81 -0.34
N ASN A 267 9.37 24.55 -1.45
CA ASN A 267 9.97 24.44 -2.78
C ASN A 267 9.33 25.47 -3.73
N ASN A 268 9.72 25.48 -5.00
CA ASN A 268 9.16 26.36 -6.01
C ASN A 268 8.13 25.66 -6.91
N LEU A 269 7.48 24.58 -6.45
CA LEU A 269 6.63 23.74 -7.29
C LEU A 269 5.47 24.54 -7.89
N LYS A 270 5.46 24.70 -9.21
CA LYS A 270 4.41 25.37 -10.00
C LYS A 270 3.43 24.36 -10.60
N TYR A 271 3.94 23.19 -10.96
CA TYR A 271 3.20 22.13 -11.65
C TYR A 271 3.50 20.75 -11.07
N ILE A 272 2.45 19.95 -10.90
CA ILE A 272 2.52 18.55 -10.47
C ILE A 272 1.58 17.74 -11.37
N ASN A 273 2.09 16.69 -12.01
CA ASN A 273 1.27 15.79 -12.80
C ASN A 273 0.33 14.94 -11.91
N ASN A 274 -0.87 14.66 -12.41
CA ASN A 274 -1.83 13.78 -11.75
C ASN A 274 -1.27 12.36 -11.48
N SER A 275 -0.29 11.89 -12.26
CA SER A 275 0.35 10.57 -12.05
C SER A 275 1.42 10.56 -10.95
N THR A 276 1.98 11.71 -10.56
CA THR A 276 3.18 11.82 -9.69
C THR A 276 3.07 11.01 -8.39
N PHE A 277 1.93 11.10 -7.71
CA PHE A 277 1.70 10.36 -6.45
C PHE A 277 0.92 9.05 -6.62
N SER A 278 0.49 8.72 -7.85
CA SER A 278 -0.45 7.62 -8.13
C SER A 278 0.09 6.20 -7.84
N LYS A 279 1.43 6.07 -7.75
CA LYS A 279 2.13 4.81 -7.47
C LYS A 279 2.52 4.63 -5.99
N LEU A 280 2.39 5.68 -5.18
CA LEU A 280 2.82 5.71 -3.77
C LEU A 280 1.77 5.06 -2.87
N LYS A 281 1.63 3.73 -2.98
CA LYS A 281 0.56 2.94 -2.33
C LYS A 281 0.67 2.86 -0.81
N SER A 282 1.86 3.11 -0.24
CA SER A 282 2.10 3.12 1.20
C SER A 282 2.20 4.52 1.80
N LEU A 283 1.84 5.58 1.06
CA LEU A 283 2.04 6.96 1.53
C LEU A 283 1.12 7.30 2.71
N GLU A 284 1.75 7.69 3.83
CA GLU A 284 1.14 8.05 5.12
C GLU A 284 1.20 9.57 5.37
N ILE A 285 2.27 10.22 4.89
CA ILE A 285 2.57 11.65 5.05
C ILE A 285 3.01 12.26 3.71
N LEU A 286 2.36 13.36 3.32
CA LEU A 286 2.77 14.19 2.18
C LEU A 286 2.75 15.67 2.59
N LYS A 287 3.90 16.36 2.51
CA LYS A 287 3.94 17.81 2.74
C LYS A 287 4.21 18.58 1.45
N LEU A 288 3.28 19.46 1.07
CA LEU A 288 3.34 20.33 -0.12
C LEU A 288 3.17 21.83 0.21
N ASN A 289 3.07 22.20 1.49
CA ASN A 289 2.92 23.59 1.90
C ASN A 289 4.13 24.46 1.50
N GLY A 290 3.92 25.77 1.32
CA GLY A 290 5.02 26.68 0.97
C GLY A 290 5.58 26.42 -0.43
N ASN A 291 4.69 26.29 -1.42
CA ASN A 291 5.04 26.10 -2.83
C ASN A 291 4.29 27.13 -3.70
N SER A 292 4.45 27.04 -5.03
CA SER A 292 3.82 27.94 -5.99
C SER A 292 2.69 27.27 -6.80
N ILE A 293 2.02 26.26 -6.23
CA ILE A 293 1.08 25.41 -6.97
C ILE A 293 -0.21 26.20 -7.25
N LEU A 294 -0.52 26.40 -8.55
CA LEU A 294 -1.74 27.08 -9.01
C LEU A 294 -2.92 26.11 -9.16
N ASN A 295 -2.72 25.06 -9.95
CA ASN A 295 -3.76 24.11 -10.36
C ASN A 295 -3.27 22.67 -10.17
N PHE A 296 -3.77 21.96 -9.16
CA PHE A 296 -3.54 20.53 -8.99
C PHE A 296 -4.81 19.88 -8.38
N PRO A 297 -5.43 18.87 -9.01
CA PRO A 297 -6.68 18.30 -8.53
C PRO A 297 -6.45 17.41 -7.29
N VAL A 298 -6.32 18.04 -6.13
CA VAL A 298 -6.07 17.38 -4.83
C VAL A 298 -7.09 16.27 -4.51
N TRP A 299 -8.30 16.36 -5.05
CA TRP A 299 -9.35 15.35 -4.90
C TRP A 299 -9.10 14.05 -5.67
N HIS A 300 -8.07 13.99 -6.53
CA HIS A 300 -7.56 12.77 -7.16
C HIS A 300 -6.42 12.09 -6.36
N LEU A 301 -5.97 12.69 -5.25
CA LEU A 301 -5.02 12.02 -4.35
C LEU A 301 -5.67 10.75 -3.80
N LYS A 302 -5.10 9.59 -4.15
CA LYS A 302 -5.51 8.29 -3.61
C LYS A 302 -5.03 8.18 -2.17
N LEU A 303 -5.86 8.61 -1.24
CA LEU A 303 -5.65 8.48 0.19
C LEU A 303 -5.77 6.99 0.55
N ASN A 304 -4.63 6.34 0.77
CA ASN A 304 -4.58 4.91 1.12
C ASN A 304 -5.01 4.71 2.60
N LEU A 305 -5.36 3.46 2.94
CA LEU A 305 -5.57 3.05 4.34
C LEU A 305 -4.27 3.25 5.13
N GLY A 306 -4.23 4.29 5.97
CA GLY A 306 -3.02 4.73 6.70
C GLY A 306 -2.60 6.17 6.44
N PHE A 307 -3.18 6.84 5.42
CA PHE A 307 -2.89 8.25 5.15
C PHE A 307 -3.33 9.14 6.32
N ASN A 308 -2.39 9.85 6.95
CA ASN A 308 -2.60 10.58 8.21
C ASN A 308 -2.35 12.09 8.09
N THR A 309 -1.34 12.52 7.32
CA THR A 309 -0.92 13.94 7.30
C THR A 309 -0.73 14.47 5.89
N LEU A 310 -1.51 15.49 5.55
CA LEU A 310 -1.35 16.31 4.35
C LEU A 310 -1.19 17.78 4.75
N THR A 311 -0.29 18.50 4.08
CA THR A 311 -0.19 19.96 4.17
C THR A 311 -0.21 20.61 2.78
N LEU A 312 -1.04 21.64 2.59
CA LEU A 312 -1.34 22.30 1.31
C LEU A 312 -1.38 23.83 1.40
N GLY A 313 -1.26 24.41 2.60
CA GLY A 313 -1.28 25.86 2.84
C GLY A 313 -0.08 26.59 2.22
N SER A 314 -0.16 27.92 2.18
CA SER A 314 0.88 28.76 1.56
C SER A 314 1.25 28.31 0.13
N ASN A 315 0.23 28.23 -0.72
CA ASN A 315 0.33 27.90 -2.15
C ASN A 315 -0.52 28.90 -2.95
N LEU A 316 -0.28 28.99 -4.26
CA LEU A 316 -0.92 29.97 -5.15
C LEU A 316 -2.23 29.47 -5.77
N TRP A 317 -3.04 28.72 -5.01
CA TRP A 317 -4.21 27.98 -5.52
C TRP A 317 -5.18 28.85 -6.33
N SER A 318 -5.62 28.39 -7.50
CA SER A 318 -6.49 29.19 -8.38
C SER A 318 -7.83 29.56 -7.73
N CYS A 319 -8.18 30.85 -7.72
CA CYS A 319 -9.51 31.32 -7.34
C CYS A 319 -10.64 30.96 -8.34
N GLU A 320 -10.37 30.21 -9.41
CA GLU A 320 -11.41 29.78 -10.36
C GLU A 320 -12.57 29.07 -9.65
N CYS A 321 -13.80 29.54 -9.89
CA CYS A 321 -14.99 29.11 -9.18
C CYS A 321 -15.19 27.59 -9.15
N GLN A 322 -15.04 26.91 -10.30
CA GLN A 322 -15.21 25.45 -10.38
C GLN A 322 -14.12 24.69 -9.59
N TYR A 323 -12.88 25.17 -9.62
CA TYR A 323 -11.77 24.60 -8.86
C TYR A 323 -12.00 24.77 -7.35
N MET A 324 -12.39 25.97 -6.93
CA MET A 324 -12.68 26.31 -5.54
C MET A 324 -13.85 25.52 -4.95
N VAL A 325 -14.93 25.29 -5.68
CA VAL A 325 -16.04 24.44 -5.23
C VAL A 325 -15.58 22.99 -4.99
N ASN A 326 -14.85 22.41 -5.94
CA ASN A 326 -14.32 21.05 -5.82
C ASN A 326 -13.33 20.93 -4.64
N PHE A 327 -12.39 21.86 -4.52
CA PHE A 327 -11.39 21.89 -3.46
C PHE A 327 -12.05 22.08 -2.08
N LYS A 328 -13.00 23.00 -1.93
CA LYS A 328 -13.75 23.22 -0.69
C LYS A 328 -14.53 21.97 -0.26
N ASN A 329 -15.25 21.33 -1.19
CA ASN A 329 -16.00 20.10 -0.92
C ASN A 329 -15.09 18.95 -0.48
N TRP A 330 -13.95 18.76 -1.15
CA TRP A 330 -12.95 17.77 -0.76
C TRP A 330 -12.33 18.08 0.61
N LEU A 331 -11.95 19.34 0.86
CA LEU A 331 -11.29 19.76 2.10
C LEU A 331 -12.22 19.66 3.33
N ILE A 332 -13.52 19.83 3.14
CA ILE A 332 -14.55 19.58 4.17
C ILE A 332 -14.62 18.08 4.51
N ARG A 333 -14.53 17.20 3.50
CA ARG A 333 -14.58 15.74 3.68
C ARG A 333 -13.32 15.20 4.36
N GLU A 334 -12.14 15.62 3.90
CA GLU A 334 -10.83 15.12 4.39
C GLU A 334 -10.24 15.94 5.54
N LYS A 335 -11.07 16.69 6.28
CA LYS A 335 -10.66 17.69 7.28
C LYS A 335 -9.73 17.16 8.40
N GLY A 336 -9.77 15.87 8.71
CA GLY A 336 -8.88 15.25 9.71
C GLY A 336 -7.44 15.02 9.22
N ILE A 337 -7.25 14.95 7.90
CA ILE A 337 -5.97 14.62 7.25
C ILE A 337 -5.18 15.89 6.95
N VAL A 338 -5.84 16.93 6.43
CA VAL A 338 -5.21 18.20 6.04
C VAL A 338 -4.97 19.08 7.27
N LYS A 339 -3.76 19.06 7.82
CA LYS A 339 -3.46 19.66 9.13
C LYS A 339 -3.45 21.20 9.09
N ASP A 340 -3.16 21.78 7.95
CA ASP A 340 -3.05 23.23 7.72
C ASP A 340 -4.25 23.83 6.95
N ALA A 341 -5.39 23.12 6.90
CA ALA A 341 -6.57 23.49 6.13
C ALA A 341 -7.09 24.93 6.33
N LYS A 342 -6.81 25.55 7.49
CA LYS A 342 -7.15 26.94 7.82
C LYS A 342 -6.28 27.98 7.09
N HIS A 343 -5.09 27.60 6.62
CA HIS A 343 -4.12 28.48 5.96
C HIS A 343 -4.13 28.33 4.43
N ILE A 344 -5.14 27.64 3.89
CA ILE A 344 -5.37 27.49 2.46
C ILE A 344 -6.25 28.64 1.98
N TYR A 345 -5.66 29.56 1.21
CA TYR A 345 -6.32 30.63 0.49
C TYR A 345 -6.16 30.43 -1.02
N CYS A 346 -6.94 31.15 -1.82
CA CYS A 346 -6.76 31.19 -3.27
C CYS A 346 -6.07 32.49 -3.72
N VAL A 347 -5.50 32.50 -4.92
CA VAL A 347 -4.91 33.68 -5.57
C VAL A 347 -5.59 33.90 -6.92
N SER A 348 -5.89 35.17 -7.23
CA SER A 348 -6.49 35.53 -8.52
C SER A 348 -5.44 35.54 -9.63
N ASN A 349 -5.66 34.74 -10.68
CA ASN A 349 -4.75 34.67 -11.84
C ASN A 349 -4.67 35.99 -12.63
N SER A 350 -5.65 36.89 -12.47
CA SER A 350 -5.69 38.18 -13.19
C SER A 350 -5.06 39.36 -12.43
N THR A 351 -5.06 39.33 -11.10
CA THR A 351 -4.54 40.45 -10.27
C THR A 351 -3.36 40.05 -9.38
N GLY A 352 -3.09 38.76 -9.18
CA GLY A 352 -2.10 38.25 -8.23
C GLY A 352 -2.48 38.49 -6.76
N GLU A 353 -3.67 39.01 -6.49
CA GLU A 353 -4.13 39.32 -5.14
C GLU A 353 -4.60 38.06 -4.40
N HIS A 354 -4.39 38.07 -3.08
CA HIS A 354 -4.90 37.05 -2.18
C HIS A 354 -6.44 37.11 -2.12
N GLY A 355 -7.08 36.03 -2.55
CA GLY A 355 -8.50 35.79 -2.36
C GLY A 355 -8.83 35.23 -0.97
N PRO A 356 -10.10 34.83 -0.75
CA PRO A 356 -10.55 34.31 0.54
C PRO A 356 -9.93 32.96 0.89
N TYR A 357 -10.03 32.58 2.17
CA TYR A 357 -9.67 31.24 2.62
C TYR A 357 -10.70 30.21 2.10
N VAL A 358 -10.23 29.04 1.66
CA VAL A 358 -11.06 28.03 0.99
C VAL A 358 -12.19 27.50 1.89
N LEU A 359 -11.94 27.43 3.20
CA LEU A 359 -12.94 27.03 4.20
C LEU A 359 -13.87 28.16 4.67
N GLU A 360 -13.68 29.40 4.19
CA GLU A 360 -14.49 30.54 4.62
C GLU A 360 -15.91 30.47 4.05
N SER A 361 -16.90 30.87 4.84
CA SER A 361 -18.32 30.85 4.49
C SER A 361 -18.75 32.00 3.58
N SER A 362 -17.90 33.01 3.40
CA SER A 362 -18.13 34.21 2.59
C SER A 362 -18.07 33.97 1.07
N TYR A 363 -17.41 32.90 0.61
CA TYR A 363 -17.31 32.58 -0.81
C TYR A 363 -18.48 31.70 -1.29
N SER A 364 -19.47 32.32 -1.95
CA SER A 364 -20.50 31.63 -2.75
C SER A 364 -20.29 31.88 -4.24
N CYS A 365 -20.38 30.80 -5.03
CA CYS A 365 -20.15 30.82 -6.48
C CYS A 365 -21.40 31.20 -7.31
N GLU A 366 -22.40 31.79 -6.66
CA GLU A 366 -23.78 31.91 -7.17
C GLU A 366 -23.90 32.76 -8.45
N ASN A 367 -22.93 33.64 -8.73
CA ASN A 367 -22.94 34.53 -9.89
C ASN A 367 -22.08 34.06 -11.09
N PHE A 368 -21.25 33.02 -10.98
CA PHE A 368 -20.34 32.62 -12.07
C PHE A 368 -20.91 31.51 -12.99
N VAL A 369 -21.90 30.76 -12.49
CA VAL A 369 -22.66 29.76 -13.26
C VAL A 369 -23.66 30.43 -14.23
N ALA A 370 -24.13 31.65 -13.89
CA ALA A 370 -25.20 32.33 -14.61
C ALA A 370 -24.78 32.97 -15.95
N THR A 371 -23.48 33.19 -16.20
CA THR A 371 -23.00 33.95 -17.37
C THR A 371 -22.10 33.15 -18.32
N SER A 372 -21.38 32.13 -17.83
CA SER A 372 -20.45 31.34 -18.64
C SER A 372 -21.11 30.20 -19.46
N ILE A 373 -22.32 29.77 -19.09
CA ILE A 373 -23.03 28.65 -19.77
C ILE A 373 -24.04 29.15 -20.82
N ILE A 374 -24.52 30.38 -20.70
CA ILE A 374 -25.61 30.91 -21.54
C ILE A 374 -25.11 31.54 -22.85
N GLN A 375 -23.87 32.03 -22.90
CA GLN A 375 -23.42 32.89 -23.99
C GLN A 375 -22.76 32.19 -25.19
N GLU A 376 -22.63 30.85 -25.17
CA GLU A 376 -22.05 30.08 -26.30
C GLU A 376 -22.87 28.86 -26.76
N LYS A 377 -24.06 28.60 -26.18
CA LYS A 377 -24.85 27.38 -26.50
C LYS A 377 -26.36 27.54 -26.66
N VAL A 378 -26.87 28.77 -26.83
CA VAL A 378 -28.33 29.03 -26.94
C VAL A 378 -28.78 29.40 -28.37
N GLU A 379 -27.88 29.77 -29.28
CA GLU A 379 -28.20 29.90 -30.71
C GLU A 379 -27.95 28.59 -31.47
N ASN A 380 -29.01 27.77 -31.62
CA ASN A 380 -29.47 27.08 -32.86
C ASN A 380 -30.12 25.69 -32.67
N ASP A 381 -29.85 24.95 -31.59
CA ASP A 381 -30.22 23.51 -31.51
C ASP A 381 -31.73 23.21 -31.30
N TYR A 382 -32.56 24.19 -30.94
CA TYR A 382 -33.98 23.96 -30.64
C TYR A 382 -34.94 24.09 -31.84
N LEU A 383 -34.51 24.66 -32.98
CA LEU A 383 -35.40 24.91 -34.12
C LEU A 383 -35.70 23.63 -34.92
N GLN A 384 -34.69 22.78 -35.16
CA GLN A 384 -34.85 21.53 -35.91
C GLN A 384 -35.79 20.52 -35.24
N PRO A 385 -35.66 20.20 -33.93
CA PRO A 385 -36.56 19.26 -33.25
C PRO A 385 -38.02 19.73 -33.23
N VAL A 386 -38.27 21.04 -33.13
CA VAL A 386 -39.62 21.61 -33.11
C VAL A 386 -40.29 21.50 -34.49
N LEU A 387 -39.56 21.72 -35.58
CA LEU A 387 -40.08 21.53 -36.93
C LEU A 387 -40.39 20.05 -37.24
N ILE A 388 -39.54 19.12 -36.78
CA ILE A 388 -39.76 17.68 -36.94
C ILE A 388 -41.00 17.21 -36.16
N THR A 389 -41.16 17.66 -34.91
CA THR A 389 -42.33 17.28 -34.09
C THR A 389 -43.64 17.85 -34.64
N LEU A 390 -43.65 19.09 -35.12
CA LEU A 390 -44.81 19.66 -35.82
C LEU A 390 -45.15 18.91 -37.12
N GLY A 391 -44.14 18.51 -37.90
CA GLY A 391 -44.32 17.68 -39.09
C GLY A 391 -44.95 16.32 -38.77
N MET A 392 -44.46 15.64 -37.73
CA MET A 392 -45.01 14.36 -37.28
C MET A 392 -46.46 14.48 -36.80
N ILE A 393 -46.82 15.53 -36.08
CA ILE A 393 -48.21 15.81 -35.67
C ILE A 393 -49.12 15.99 -36.89
N LEU A 394 -48.65 16.71 -37.92
CA LEU A 394 -49.42 16.97 -39.14
C LEU A 394 -49.63 15.68 -39.96
N VAL A 395 -48.62 14.80 -40.02
CA VAL A 395 -48.76 13.44 -40.61
C VAL A 395 -49.77 12.59 -39.84
N VAL A 396 -49.75 12.61 -38.50
CA VAL A 396 -50.74 11.88 -37.68
C VAL A 396 -52.15 12.41 -37.94
N ILE A 397 -52.36 13.72 -38.06
CA ILE A 397 -53.66 14.32 -38.40
C ILE A 397 -54.14 13.84 -39.78
N ILE A 398 -53.26 13.83 -40.79
CA ILE A 398 -53.59 13.32 -42.14
C ILE A 398 -54.00 11.83 -42.08
N ILE A 399 -53.27 11.01 -41.32
CA ILE A 399 -53.58 9.57 -41.14
C ILE A 399 -54.95 9.40 -40.44
N VAL A 400 -55.24 10.17 -39.40
CA VAL A 400 -56.54 10.13 -38.72
C VAL A 400 -57.67 10.54 -39.66
N VAL A 401 -57.52 11.62 -40.43
CA VAL A 401 -58.50 12.04 -41.44
C VAL A 401 -58.71 10.93 -42.48
N PHE A 402 -57.64 10.34 -43.02
CA PHE A 402 -57.70 9.24 -43.97
C PHE A 402 -58.43 8.00 -43.42
N ILE A 403 -58.17 7.63 -42.16
CA ILE A 403 -58.87 6.54 -41.45
C ILE A 403 -60.36 6.88 -41.26
N THR A 404 -60.72 8.13 -40.93
CA THR A 404 -62.14 8.52 -40.83
C THR A 404 -62.86 8.47 -42.17
N LEU A 405 -62.22 8.90 -43.27
CA LEU A 405 -62.75 8.79 -44.63
C LEU A 405 -62.95 7.32 -45.04
N ILE A 406 -62.00 6.44 -44.69
CA ILE A 406 -62.14 4.98 -44.89
C ILE A 406 -63.30 4.42 -44.05
N LYS A 407 -63.44 4.82 -42.77
CA LYS A 407 -64.57 4.40 -41.93
C LYS A 407 -65.91 4.84 -42.50
N VAL A 408 -66.05 6.09 -42.97
CA VAL A 408 -67.28 6.58 -43.61
C VAL A 408 -67.59 5.80 -44.90
N LYS A 409 -66.57 5.47 -45.69
CA LYS A 409 -66.71 4.66 -46.91
C LYS A 409 -67.10 3.20 -46.61
N LEU A 410 -66.57 2.62 -45.53
CA LEU A 410 -66.96 1.29 -45.03
C LEU A 410 -68.38 1.27 -44.47
N ILE A 411 -68.78 2.27 -43.69
CA ILE A 411 -70.14 2.37 -43.11
C ILE A 411 -71.19 2.46 -44.24
N ASN A 412 -70.93 3.27 -45.28
CA ASN A 412 -71.81 3.33 -46.46
C ASN A 412 -71.80 2.04 -47.30
N SER A 413 -70.75 1.23 -47.22
CA SER A 413 -70.64 -0.04 -47.97
C SER A 413 -71.22 -1.26 -47.22
N VAL A 414 -71.51 -1.15 -45.92
CA VAL A 414 -71.99 -2.25 -45.06
C VAL A 414 -73.50 -2.15 -44.76
N SER A 415 -74.20 -1.16 -45.34
CA SER A 415 -75.68 -1.08 -45.31
C SER A 415 -76.38 -1.97 -46.37
N LYS A 416 -75.71 -3.01 -46.88
CA LYS A 416 -76.35 -4.11 -47.64
C LYS A 416 -75.84 -5.45 -47.11
N ASN A 417 -76.80 -6.35 -46.93
CA ASN A 417 -76.72 -7.69 -46.36
C ASN A 417 -76.61 -7.80 -44.83
N CYS A 418 -77.70 -8.33 -44.27
CA CYS A 418 -77.83 -9.00 -42.98
C CYS A 418 -76.65 -9.96 -42.67
N GLY A 419 -76.35 -10.31 -41.41
CA GLY A 419 -77.00 -9.89 -40.16
C GLY A 419 -77.32 -11.07 -39.25
N ARG A 420 -77.06 -10.91 -37.93
CA ARG A 420 -77.33 -11.85 -36.81
C ARG A 420 -76.48 -13.16 -36.85
N ARG A 421 -76.11 -13.77 -35.72
CA ARG A 421 -76.40 -13.46 -34.30
C ARG A 421 -75.30 -13.98 -33.35
N CYS A 422 -75.19 -13.29 -32.22
CA CYS A 422 -74.63 -13.63 -30.90
C CYS A 422 -74.01 -15.03 -30.66
N PHE A 423 -72.89 -15.05 -29.92
CA PHE A 423 -72.88 -15.62 -28.55
C PHE A 423 -71.99 -14.77 -27.63
N LEU A 424 -72.39 -14.67 -26.35
CA LEU A 424 -71.54 -14.16 -25.26
C LEU A 424 -70.51 -15.23 -24.88
N ASN A 425 -69.40 -14.81 -24.26
CA ASN A 425 -69.09 -15.32 -22.93
C ASN A 425 -68.23 -14.33 -22.14
N ASP A 426 -68.58 -14.17 -20.87
CA ASP A 426 -67.79 -13.42 -19.89
C ASP A 426 -66.54 -14.18 -19.45
N ALA A 427 -65.50 -13.42 -19.09
CA ALA A 427 -64.54 -13.82 -18.06
C ALA A 427 -63.85 -12.57 -17.47
N VAL A 428 -64.53 -11.93 -16.52
CA VAL A 428 -63.89 -11.00 -15.58
C VAL A 428 -63.03 -11.81 -14.59
N SER A 429 -62.00 -11.16 -14.04
CA SER A 429 -61.18 -11.58 -12.88
C SER A 429 -60.21 -12.77 -13.03
N SER A 430 -58.93 -12.45 -13.06
CA SER A 430 -57.99 -12.93 -12.04
C SER A 430 -56.98 -11.83 -11.71
N SER A 431 -57.38 -10.96 -10.79
CA SER A 431 -56.48 -10.00 -10.15
C SER A 431 -55.56 -10.71 -9.16
N ILE A 432 -54.28 -10.30 -9.13
CA ILE A 432 -53.36 -10.43 -7.99
C ILE A 432 -52.99 -11.88 -7.63
N VAL A 433 -51.93 -12.40 -8.25
CA VAL A 433 -50.94 -13.28 -7.60
C VAL A 433 -49.53 -12.85 -8.06
N GLU A 434 -48.79 -12.25 -7.13
CA GLU A 434 -47.32 -12.21 -7.02
C GLU A 434 -46.45 -11.58 -8.12
N ASN A 435 -46.08 -10.31 -7.92
CA ASN A 435 -44.77 -9.78 -8.32
C ASN A 435 -43.68 -10.27 -7.34
N ASN A 436 -43.36 -11.57 -7.35
CA ASN A 436 -42.31 -12.18 -6.52
C ASN A 436 -40.96 -12.31 -7.25
N MET A 437 -40.57 -11.26 -8.00
CA MET A 437 -39.25 -11.17 -8.62
C MET A 437 -38.28 -10.55 -7.61
N ILE A 438 -37.29 -11.35 -7.18
CA ILE A 438 -36.33 -10.99 -6.13
C ILE A 438 -35.09 -10.32 -6.75
N TYR A 439 -34.71 -10.76 -7.95
CA TYR A 439 -33.50 -10.33 -8.66
C TYR A 439 -33.85 -9.71 -10.03
N ASP A 440 -33.18 -8.61 -10.37
CA ASP A 440 -33.23 -8.08 -11.74
C ASP A 440 -32.34 -8.92 -12.67
N VAL A 441 -31.21 -9.38 -12.13
CA VAL A 441 -30.21 -10.20 -12.82
C VAL A 441 -29.78 -11.36 -11.91
N PHE A 442 -29.84 -12.60 -12.41
CA PHE A 442 -29.28 -13.77 -11.74
C PHE A 442 -28.11 -14.33 -12.55
N ILE A 443 -26.95 -14.54 -11.91
CA ILE A 443 -25.72 -14.98 -12.57
C ILE A 443 -25.36 -16.39 -12.12
N SER A 444 -25.33 -17.31 -13.08
CA SER A 444 -24.85 -18.69 -12.91
C SER A 444 -23.45 -18.84 -13.51
N TYR A 445 -22.54 -19.41 -12.72
CA TYR A 445 -21.11 -19.52 -12.97
C TYR A 445 -20.52 -20.65 -12.09
N SER A 446 -19.25 -21.03 -12.30
CA SER A 446 -18.57 -22.04 -11.47
C SER A 446 -17.87 -21.42 -10.27
N GLU A 447 -17.90 -22.10 -9.12
CA GLU A 447 -17.20 -21.68 -7.90
C GLU A 447 -15.71 -21.38 -8.16
N MET A 448 -15.07 -22.12 -9.07
CA MET A 448 -13.67 -21.93 -9.47
C MET A 448 -13.40 -20.57 -10.12
N ASP A 449 -14.42 -19.90 -10.65
CA ASP A 449 -14.34 -18.58 -11.27
C ASP A 449 -14.87 -17.46 -10.35
N SER A 450 -15.23 -17.79 -9.09
CA SER A 450 -15.90 -16.89 -8.14
C SER A 450 -15.17 -15.57 -7.92
N ALA A 451 -13.83 -15.58 -7.84
CA ALA A 451 -13.05 -14.36 -7.71
C ALA A 451 -13.25 -13.38 -8.88
N PHE A 452 -13.27 -13.88 -10.12
CA PHE A 452 -13.53 -13.08 -11.33
C PHE A 452 -14.98 -12.58 -11.36
N ILE A 453 -15.94 -13.44 -11.01
CA ILE A 453 -17.35 -13.07 -11.06
C ILE A 453 -17.72 -12.05 -9.99
N HIS A 454 -17.19 -12.16 -8.77
CA HIS A 454 -17.42 -11.16 -7.73
C HIS A 454 -16.71 -9.84 -8.02
N THR A 455 -15.38 -9.86 -8.19
CA THR A 455 -14.55 -8.62 -8.20
C THR A 455 -14.52 -7.86 -9.52
N VAL A 456 -15.04 -8.45 -10.60
CA VAL A 456 -15.11 -7.82 -11.92
C VAL A 456 -16.53 -7.88 -12.44
N PHE A 457 -17.16 -9.06 -12.49
CA PHE A 457 -18.39 -9.20 -13.25
C PHE A 457 -19.64 -8.64 -12.55
N ALA A 458 -19.79 -8.91 -11.26
CA ALA A 458 -20.90 -8.43 -10.44
C ALA A 458 -20.72 -6.95 -10.07
N ASP A 459 -19.50 -6.56 -9.68
CA ASP A 459 -19.17 -5.18 -9.33
C ASP A 459 -19.44 -4.20 -10.49
N GLU A 460 -19.14 -4.55 -11.74
CA GLU A 460 -19.42 -3.68 -12.91
C GLU A 460 -20.94 -3.51 -13.16
N ILE A 461 -21.74 -4.55 -12.90
CA ILE A 461 -23.21 -4.49 -13.04
C ILE A 461 -23.83 -3.68 -11.90
N ILE A 462 -23.34 -3.85 -10.68
CA ILE A 462 -23.83 -3.15 -9.47
C ILE A 462 -23.47 -1.66 -9.51
N ASN A 463 -22.27 -1.30 -9.98
CA ASN A 463 -21.78 0.08 -10.02
C ASN A 463 -22.11 0.82 -11.33
N SER A 464 -22.91 0.24 -12.22
CA SER A 464 -23.40 0.93 -13.42
C SER A 464 -24.39 2.06 -13.07
N ASP A 465 -24.70 2.94 -14.03
CA ASP A 465 -25.66 4.08 -13.86
C ASP A 465 -27.09 3.65 -13.44
N HIS A 466 -27.36 2.35 -13.33
CA HIS A 466 -28.63 1.76 -12.95
C HIS A 466 -28.42 0.73 -11.83
N TYR A 467 -29.11 0.93 -10.70
CA TYR A 467 -29.10 -0.04 -9.59
C TYR A 467 -29.85 -1.33 -9.98
N TYR A 468 -29.10 -2.42 -10.17
CA TYR A 468 -29.63 -3.77 -10.40
C TYR A 468 -29.51 -4.63 -9.14
N LYS A 469 -30.58 -5.36 -8.78
CA LYS A 469 -30.51 -6.44 -7.78
C LYS A 469 -29.91 -7.70 -8.41
N VAL A 470 -28.65 -7.98 -8.09
CA VAL A 470 -27.91 -9.13 -8.60
C VAL A 470 -27.97 -10.32 -7.64
N GLY A 471 -28.42 -11.47 -8.12
CA GLY A 471 -28.32 -12.76 -7.43
C GLY A 471 -27.17 -13.59 -8.00
N LEU A 472 -26.39 -14.26 -7.14
CA LEU A 472 -25.20 -15.03 -7.50
C LEU A 472 -25.33 -16.49 -7.04
N ALA A 473 -24.90 -17.45 -7.86
CA ALA A 473 -25.04 -18.87 -7.54
C ALA A 473 -24.11 -19.37 -6.41
N SER A 474 -22.84 -18.95 -6.36
CA SER A 474 -21.77 -19.68 -5.65
C SER A 474 -21.63 -19.40 -4.13
N LYS A 475 -22.76 -19.37 -3.40
CA LYS A 475 -22.72 -19.37 -1.91
C LYS A 475 -23.82 -20.16 -1.22
N GLY A 476 -24.26 -21.27 -1.83
CA GLY A 476 -25.24 -22.21 -1.26
C GLY A 476 -24.82 -23.68 -1.22
N TYR A 477 -23.75 -24.08 -1.91
CA TYR A 477 -23.51 -25.51 -2.22
C TYR A 477 -22.96 -26.37 -1.08
N GLN A 478 -22.36 -25.78 -0.02
CA GLN A 478 -21.63 -26.55 1.00
C GLN A 478 -22.38 -26.84 2.31
N ASN A 479 -23.54 -26.21 2.58
CA ASN A 479 -24.24 -26.38 3.87
C ASN A 479 -25.65 -27.02 3.78
N VAL A 480 -26.15 -27.36 2.59
CA VAL A 480 -27.49 -27.97 2.44
C VAL A 480 -27.51 -29.09 1.39
N GLY A 481 -27.11 -30.30 1.81
CA GLY A 481 -26.84 -31.45 0.94
C GLY A 481 -28.00 -32.07 0.15
N THR A 482 -29.17 -31.42 0.05
CA THR A 482 -30.35 -31.95 -0.67
C THR A 482 -31.18 -30.92 -1.44
N TYR A 483 -31.00 -29.61 -1.24
CA TYR A 483 -31.93 -28.57 -1.76
C TYR A 483 -31.32 -27.61 -2.81
N VAL A 484 -30.11 -27.88 -3.27
CA VAL A 484 -29.40 -27.12 -4.32
C VAL A 484 -30.23 -27.00 -5.62
N TRP A 485 -30.94 -28.07 -5.98
CA TRP A 485 -31.75 -28.12 -7.19
C TRP A 485 -32.94 -27.16 -7.12
N ASP A 486 -33.70 -27.18 -6.01
CA ASP A 486 -34.81 -26.26 -5.77
C ASP A 486 -34.35 -24.81 -5.71
N PHE A 487 -33.24 -24.52 -5.02
CA PHE A 487 -32.70 -23.17 -4.90
C PHE A 487 -32.36 -22.55 -6.26
N LEU A 488 -31.72 -23.30 -7.16
CA LEU A 488 -31.37 -22.79 -8.48
C LEU A 488 -32.59 -22.62 -9.39
N VAL A 489 -33.51 -23.60 -9.36
CA VAL A 489 -34.75 -23.54 -10.13
C VAL A 489 -35.64 -22.36 -9.68
N GLU A 490 -35.73 -22.10 -8.38
CA GLU A 490 -36.53 -20.99 -7.85
C GLU A 490 -35.85 -19.63 -8.02
N SER A 491 -34.53 -19.53 -7.81
CA SER A 491 -33.78 -18.28 -8.04
C SER A 491 -33.85 -17.81 -9.49
N VAL A 492 -33.83 -18.74 -10.46
CA VAL A 492 -34.05 -18.43 -11.87
C VAL A 492 -35.49 -17.97 -12.12
N LYS A 493 -36.51 -18.67 -11.61
CA LYS A 493 -37.92 -18.25 -11.77
C LYS A 493 -38.15 -16.84 -11.23
N CYS A 494 -37.54 -16.49 -10.09
CA CYS A 494 -37.63 -15.20 -9.41
C CYS A 494 -36.65 -14.12 -9.96
N SER A 495 -36.09 -14.30 -11.16
CA SER A 495 -35.15 -13.35 -11.80
C SER A 495 -35.69 -12.78 -13.12
N HIS A 496 -35.49 -11.50 -13.41
CA HIS A 496 -35.92 -10.95 -14.72
C HIS A 496 -35.01 -11.40 -15.87
N THR A 497 -33.69 -11.40 -15.65
CA THR A 497 -32.67 -11.82 -16.62
C THR A 497 -31.73 -12.83 -15.98
N VAL A 498 -31.41 -13.90 -16.70
CA VAL A 498 -30.40 -14.90 -16.31
C VAL A 498 -29.17 -14.74 -17.18
N ILE A 499 -28.01 -14.58 -16.55
CA ILE A 499 -26.70 -14.61 -17.19
C ILE A 499 -26.06 -15.96 -16.88
N LEU A 500 -25.74 -16.72 -17.93
CA LEU A 500 -24.98 -17.96 -17.84
C LEU A 500 -23.56 -17.69 -18.31
N VAL A 501 -22.58 -17.76 -17.40
CA VAL A 501 -21.17 -17.55 -17.73
C VAL A 501 -20.51 -18.89 -18.04
N LEU A 502 -20.21 -19.10 -19.32
CA LEU A 502 -19.52 -20.29 -19.82
C LEU A 502 -18.01 -20.05 -19.80
N THR A 503 -17.35 -20.78 -18.90
CA THR A 503 -15.89 -20.97 -18.83
C THR A 503 -15.55 -22.44 -19.05
N LYS A 504 -14.28 -22.78 -19.27
CA LYS A 504 -13.82 -24.19 -19.26
C LYS A 504 -14.05 -24.86 -17.90
N ASN A 505 -13.96 -24.10 -16.81
CA ASN A 505 -14.25 -24.60 -15.46
C ASN A 505 -15.74 -24.94 -15.29
N PHE A 506 -16.64 -24.08 -15.79
CA PHE A 506 -18.09 -24.33 -15.77
C PHE A 506 -18.46 -25.60 -16.54
N LEU A 507 -17.90 -25.81 -17.74
CA LEU A 507 -18.17 -27.02 -18.53
C LEU A 507 -17.68 -28.28 -17.83
N ASN A 508 -16.45 -28.27 -17.29
CA ASN A 508 -15.81 -29.46 -16.73
C ASN A 508 -16.30 -29.82 -15.31
N ASN A 509 -16.71 -28.84 -14.51
CA ASN A 509 -17.04 -29.05 -13.09
C ASN A 509 -18.54 -29.01 -12.80
N GLU A 510 -19.25 -27.98 -13.27
CA GLU A 510 -20.66 -27.77 -12.93
C GLU A 510 -21.60 -28.45 -13.95
N TRP A 511 -21.36 -28.23 -15.24
CA TRP A 511 -22.21 -28.77 -16.30
C TRP A 511 -22.12 -30.31 -16.43
N CYS A 512 -21.00 -30.90 -16.01
CA CYS A 512 -20.84 -32.35 -15.88
C CYS A 512 -21.68 -32.97 -14.74
N GLN A 513 -22.17 -32.18 -13.76
CA GLN A 513 -23.02 -32.69 -12.69
C GLN A 513 -24.47 -32.81 -13.16
N PHE A 514 -24.99 -34.05 -13.21
CA PHE A 514 -26.36 -34.36 -13.65
C PHE A 514 -27.44 -33.55 -12.93
N SER A 515 -27.29 -33.31 -11.62
CA SER A 515 -28.21 -32.49 -10.81
C SER A 515 -28.20 -31.02 -11.25
N PHE A 516 -27.01 -30.41 -11.35
CA PHE A 516 -26.81 -29.01 -11.73
C PHE A 516 -27.28 -28.74 -13.16
N LYS A 517 -26.93 -29.65 -14.09
CA LYS A 517 -27.34 -29.61 -15.50
C LYS A 517 -28.87 -29.70 -15.65
N ASN A 518 -29.51 -30.65 -14.95
CA ASN A 518 -30.97 -30.77 -14.99
C ASN A 518 -31.67 -29.58 -14.33
N ALA A 519 -31.13 -28.99 -13.26
CA ALA A 519 -31.67 -27.77 -12.66
C ALA A 519 -31.70 -26.60 -13.66
N HIS A 520 -30.62 -26.40 -14.43
CA HIS A 520 -30.59 -25.39 -15.48
C HIS A 520 -31.56 -25.68 -16.63
N LEU A 521 -31.61 -26.94 -17.09
CA LEU A 521 -32.55 -27.35 -18.14
C LEU A 521 -34.01 -27.22 -17.68
N GLU A 522 -34.32 -27.52 -16.41
CA GLU A 522 -35.64 -27.32 -15.80
C GLU A 522 -36.01 -25.83 -15.75
N ALA A 523 -35.13 -25.02 -15.15
CA ALA A 523 -35.38 -23.60 -14.90
C ALA A 523 -35.59 -22.82 -16.21
N LEU A 524 -34.78 -23.12 -17.23
CA LEU A 524 -34.79 -22.43 -18.53
C LEU A 524 -35.86 -22.95 -19.51
N LYS A 525 -36.55 -24.07 -19.23
CA LYS A 525 -37.72 -24.53 -20.02
C LYS A 525 -38.82 -23.47 -20.08
N SER A 526 -38.98 -22.66 -19.03
CA SER A 526 -40.15 -21.79 -18.86
C SER A 526 -40.24 -20.62 -19.84
N ARG A 527 -39.12 -20.22 -20.47
CA ARG A 527 -38.97 -19.05 -21.36
C ARG A 527 -39.47 -17.71 -20.78
N LYS A 528 -39.69 -17.61 -19.46
CA LYS A 528 -40.17 -16.38 -18.80
C LYS A 528 -39.05 -15.34 -18.62
N ASN A 529 -37.82 -15.80 -18.47
CA ASN A 529 -36.65 -14.99 -18.13
C ASN A 529 -35.80 -14.75 -19.39
N LYS A 530 -35.20 -13.56 -19.51
CA LYS A 530 -34.28 -13.27 -20.63
C LYS A 530 -32.95 -14.00 -20.38
N LEU A 531 -32.55 -14.91 -21.27
CA LEU A 531 -31.28 -15.65 -21.14
C LEU A 531 -30.17 -15.01 -21.97
N ILE A 532 -29.10 -14.60 -21.28
CA ILE A 532 -27.85 -14.11 -21.85
C ILE A 532 -26.77 -15.17 -21.55
N VAL A 533 -26.01 -15.57 -22.57
CA VAL A 533 -24.87 -16.47 -22.44
C VAL A 533 -23.60 -15.67 -22.68
N VAL A 534 -22.72 -15.63 -21.68
CA VAL A 534 -21.42 -14.98 -21.75
C VAL A 534 -20.35 -16.04 -21.91
N ILE A 535 -19.58 -15.97 -22.98
CA ILE A 535 -18.50 -16.92 -23.29
C ILE A 535 -17.18 -16.25 -22.92
N CYS A 536 -16.41 -16.89 -22.02
CA CYS A 536 -15.11 -16.43 -21.56
C CYS A 536 -14.02 -17.43 -21.98
N GLY A 537 -13.00 -16.95 -22.71
CA GLY A 537 -11.92 -17.79 -23.23
C GLY A 537 -12.29 -18.61 -24.47
N ASP A 538 -11.31 -19.37 -24.95
CA ASP A 538 -11.41 -20.23 -26.13
C ASP A 538 -12.32 -21.45 -25.90
N ILE A 539 -13.64 -21.26 -25.91
CA ILE A 539 -14.65 -22.33 -25.94
C ILE A 539 -15.13 -22.51 -27.38
N CYS A 540 -14.86 -23.67 -27.95
CA CYS A 540 -15.30 -24.05 -29.28
C CYS A 540 -16.75 -24.57 -29.24
N LYS A 541 -17.45 -24.49 -30.38
CA LYS A 541 -18.79 -25.07 -30.50
C LYS A 541 -18.80 -26.58 -30.29
N ASP A 542 -17.69 -27.26 -30.50
CA ASP A 542 -17.59 -28.71 -30.33
C ASP A 542 -17.49 -29.15 -28.87
N ASP A 543 -17.02 -28.28 -27.97
CA ASP A 543 -16.94 -28.51 -26.52
C ASP A 543 -18.32 -28.54 -25.82
N LEU A 544 -19.36 -28.06 -26.49
CA LEU A 544 -20.73 -27.98 -25.96
C LEU A 544 -21.50 -29.27 -26.27
N ASP A 545 -22.24 -29.81 -25.30
CA ASP A 545 -23.15 -30.94 -25.55
C ASP A 545 -24.40 -30.53 -26.36
N SER A 546 -25.21 -31.50 -26.82
CA SER A 546 -26.40 -31.25 -27.64
C SER A 546 -27.47 -30.39 -26.97
N GLU A 547 -27.54 -30.41 -25.65
CA GLU A 547 -28.54 -29.71 -24.85
C GLU A 547 -28.11 -28.25 -24.61
N LEU A 548 -26.85 -28.03 -24.24
CA LEU A 548 -26.26 -26.70 -24.12
C LEU A 548 -26.16 -26.02 -25.49
N LYS A 549 -25.81 -26.74 -26.57
CA LYS A 549 -25.92 -26.25 -27.96
C LYS A 549 -27.31 -25.70 -28.27
N SER A 550 -28.36 -26.34 -27.75
CA SER A 550 -29.74 -25.93 -27.95
C SER A 550 -30.10 -24.67 -27.14
N LEU A 551 -29.64 -24.56 -25.90
CA LEU A 551 -29.80 -23.35 -25.06
C LEU A 551 -29.01 -22.15 -25.60
N VAL A 552 -27.76 -22.36 -26.00
CA VAL A 552 -26.88 -21.32 -26.58
C VAL A 552 -27.48 -20.80 -27.90
N LYS A 553 -28.08 -21.66 -28.72
CA LYS A 553 -28.72 -21.26 -29.99
C LYS A 553 -29.96 -20.37 -29.83
N ILE A 554 -30.65 -20.40 -28.69
CA ILE A 554 -31.87 -19.60 -28.44
C ILE A 554 -31.63 -18.36 -27.56
N SER A 555 -30.41 -18.15 -27.10
CA SER A 555 -30.03 -17.08 -26.17
C SER A 555 -29.17 -16.01 -26.82
N ILE A 556 -29.02 -14.87 -26.13
CA ILE A 556 -28.16 -13.78 -26.58
C ILE A 556 -26.72 -14.14 -26.20
N GLN A 557 -25.87 -14.38 -27.20
CA GLN A 557 -24.47 -14.73 -27.02
C GLN A 557 -23.60 -13.46 -27.00
N LEU A 558 -22.78 -13.33 -25.96
CA LEU A 558 -21.77 -12.26 -25.84
C LEU A 558 -20.42 -12.92 -25.54
N LYS A 559 -19.33 -12.48 -26.19
CA LYS A 559 -17.98 -12.90 -25.79
C LYS A 559 -17.38 -11.84 -24.88
N TYR A 560 -16.81 -12.28 -23.76
CA TYR A 560 -16.18 -11.37 -22.80
C TYR A 560 -14.99 -10.59 -23.39
N GLU A 561 -14.30 -11.19 -24.37
CA GLU A 561 -13.15 -10.60 -25.07
C GLU A 561 -13.53 -9.54 -26.13
N ASP A 562 -14.83 -9.36 -26.43
CA ASP A 562 -15.27 -8.37 -27.42
C ASP A 562 -15.09 -6.94 -26.87
N LYS A 563 -14.47 -6.05 -27.66
CA LYS A 563 -14.22 -4.64 -27.30
C LYS A 563 -15.47 -3.85 -26.85
N PHE A 564 -16.66 -4.29 -27.25
CA PHE A 564 -17.94 -3.66 -26.90
C PHE A 564 -18.80 -4.52 -25.95
N PHE A 565 -18.21 -5.52 -25.29
CA PHE A 565 -18.89 -6.48 -24.41
C PHE A 565 -19.86 -5.80 -23.42
N TRP A 566 -19.36 -4.86 -22.61
CA TRP A 566 -20.15 -4.18 -21.58
C TRP A 566 -21.30 -3.37 -22.17
N SER A 567 -21.06 -2.61 -23.25
CA SER A 567 -22.13 -1.85 -23.93
C SER A 567 -23.24 -2.77 -24.46
N ASN A 568 -22.87 -3.93 -24.99
CA ASN A 568 -23.82 -4.93 -25.48
C ASN A 568 -24.53 -5.69 -24.35
N LEU A 569 -23.86 -5.87 -23.20
CA LEU A 569 -24.45 -6.46 -21.99
C LEU A 569 -25.51 -5.53 -21.40
N HIS A 570 -25.17 -4.27 -21.10
CA HIS A 570 -26.12 -3.30 -20.53
C HIS A 570 -27.30 -3.00 -21.45
N ALA A 571 -27.08 -2.93 -22.77
CA ALA A 571 -28.18 -2.82 -23.75
C ALA A 571 -29.14 -4.03 -23.74
N ASN A 572 -28.74 -5.15 -23.11
CA ASN A 572 -29.55 -6.34 -22.97
C ASN A 572 -30.06 -6.63 -21.54
N LEU A 573 -29.67 -5.84 -20.54
CA LEU A 573 -30.26 -5.89 -19.20
C LEU A 573 -31.70 -5.32 -19.19
N PRO A 574 -32.51 -5.60 -18.16
CA PRO A 574 -33.87 -5.06 -18.08
C PRO A 574 -33.85 -3.55 -17.85
N SER A 575 -34.89 -2.86 -18.33
CA SER A 575 -35.06 -1.41 -18.12
C SER A 575 -35.27 -1.12 -16.64
N ALA A 576 -34.36 -0.36 -16.02
CA ALA A 576 -34.39 -0.13 -14.57
C ALA A 576 -35.63 0.64 -14.11
N THR A 577 -36.25 0.15 -13.04
CA THR A 577 -37.41 0.79 -12.42
C THR A 577 -36.95 1.98 -11.58
N LYS A 578 -37.12 3.22 -12.07
CA LYS A 578 -36.89 4.43 -11.26
C LYS A 578 -37.93 4.52 -10.14
N GLN A 579 -37.58 4.07 -8.94
CA GLN A 579 -38.23 4.50 -7.70
C GLN A 579 -37.35 5.52 -6.97
N LEU A 580 -37.91 6.72 -6.73
CA LEU A 580 -37.31 7.72 -5.85
C LEU A 580 -37.65 7.40 -4.38
N SER A 581 -36.74 7.79 -3.46
CA SER A 581 -36.98 8.16 -2.04
C SER A 581 -37.66 7.10 -1.15
N ASN A 582 -37.06 6.59 -0.08
CA ASN A 582 -36.50 7.34 1.06
C ASN A 582 -35.64 6.45 1.98
N GLN A 583 -34.99 7.07 2.98
CA GLN A 583 -34.09 6.46 3.97
C GLN A 583 -34.69 5.30 4.78
N CYS A 584 -33.90 4.27 5.09
CA CYS A 584 -33.28 4.07 6.43
C CYS A 584 -32.52 2.73 6.55
N PHE A 585 -31.48 2.74 7.40
CA PHE A 585 -30.78 1.65 8.12
C PHE A 585 -31.00 0.18 7.68
N ILE A 586 -29.93 -0.63 7.61
CA ILE A 586 -29.43 -1.39 8.79
C ILE A 586 -27.89 -1.51 8.80
N SER A 587 -27.37 -1.63 10.03
CA SER A 587 -25.96 -1.73 10.44
C SER A 587 -25.30 -3.08 10.14
N ASP A 588 -23.98 -3.12 10.30
CA ASP A 588 -23.20 -4.36 10.45
C ASP A 588 -23.80 -5.30 11.51
N SER A 589 -24.15 -6.51 11.10
CA SER A 589 -24.21 -7.68 11.98
C SER A 589 -24.13 -8.96 11.16
N ASN A 590 -23.21 -9.85 11.52
CA ASN A 590 -23.20 -11.22 11.04
C ASN A 590 -24.52 -11.91 11.43
N ASP A 591 -25.36 -12.26 10.46
CA ASP A 591 -26.33 -13.35 10.61
C ASP A 591 -26.77 -13.91 9.26
N TYR A 592 -26.99 -15.22 9.21
CA TYR A 592 -27.29 -15.96 7.99
C TYR A 592 -28.77 -15.81 7.58
N PRO A 593 -29.09 -15.66 6.28
CA PRO A 593 -30.45 -15.89 5.80
C PRO A 593 -30.76 -17.40 5.84
N THR A 594 -31.65 -17.81 6.73
CA THR A 594 -32.19 -19.17 6.75
C THR A 594 -33.06 -19.45 5.52
N VAL A 595 -32.86 -20.61 4.89
CA VAL A 595 -33.65 -21.10 3.76
C VAL A 595 -35.13 -21.30 4.18
N PRO A 596 -36.12 -20.91 3.36
CA PRO A 596 -37.54 -21.11 3.69
C PRO A 596 -37.95 -22.58 3.54
N THR A 597 -38.32 -23.23 4.65
CA THR A 597 -38.87 -24.58 4.65
C THR A 597 -40.30 -24.59 4.10
N ILE A 598 -40.49 -24.99 2.84
CA ILE A 598 -41.82 -25.29 2.29
C ILE A 598 -42.29 -26.63 2.87
N MET A 599 -43.06 -26.59 3.96
CA MET A 599 -43.84 -27.75 4.39
C MET A 599 -45.21 -27.79 3.69
N MET A 600 -45.45 -28.85 2.93
CA MET A 600 -46.80 -29.22 2.51
C MET A 600 -47.67 -29.54 3.73
N SER A 601 -48.81 -28.87 3.88
CA SER A 601 -50.00 -29.51 4.45
C SER A 601 -51.28 -28.81 3.95
N GLN A 602 -52.25 -29.62 3.52
CA GLN A 602 -53.57 -29.13 3.13
C GLN A 602 -54.40 -28.79 4.36
N SER A 603 -55.26 -27.79 4.23
CA SER A 603 -56.20 -27.39 5.27
C SER A 603 -57.26 -28.46 5.55
N ILE A 604 -57.46 -28.80 6.82
CA ILE A 604 -58.80 -29.13 7.35
C ILE A 604 -59.07 -28.24 8.56
N ARG A 605 -60.16 -27.47 8.49
CA ARG A 605 -60.62 -26.58 9.57
C ARG A 605 -61.26 -27.40 10.70
N ILE A 606 -61.00 -27.04 11.97
CA ILE A 606 -62.02 -26.99 13.03
C ILE A 606 -61.78 -25.75 13.89
N ASN A 607 -62.85 -25.07 14.29
CA ASN A 607 -62.82 -23.85 15.13
C ASN A 607 -62.39 -24.15 16.58
N ASN A 608 -61.76 -23.19 17.30
CA ASN A 608 -62.51 -22.31 18.21
C ASN A 608 -61.64 -21.35 19.07
N HIS A 609 -62.20 -20.14 19.26
CA HIS A 609 -62.22 -19.29 20.47
C HIS A 609 -60.97 -19.04 21.34
N TYR A 610 -60.52 -17.78 21.23
CA TYR A 610 -60.51 -16.74 22.27
C TYR A 610 -59.54 -16.73 23.47
N HIS A 611 -59.00 -15.51 23.60
CA HIS A 611 -58.54 -14.78 24.79
C HIS A 611 -57.21 -15.17 25.44
N ASN A 612 -56.47 -14.26 26.10
CA ASN A 612 -56.30 -12.78 26.11
C ASN A 612 -55.44 -12.47 27.36
N TYR A 613 -54.96 -11.23 27.50
CA TYR A 613 -54.26 -10.63 28.65
C TYR A 613 -52.79 -11.06 28.84
N ASN A 614 -51.88 -10.26 29.42
CA ASN A 614 -51.62 -8.79 29.52
C ASN A 614 -50.66 -8.57 30.72
N HIS A 615 -49.95 -7.42 30.75
CA HIS A 615 -49.38 -6.78 31.97
C HIS A 615 -48.23 -7.57 32.68
N TYR A 616 -47.40 -7.08 33.63
CA TYR A 616 -46.84 -5.77 34.07
C TYR A 616 -45.78 -6.08 35.19
N HIS A 617 -44.89 -5.21 35.72
CA HIS A 617 -44.51 -3.79 35.50
C HIS A 617 -43.03 -3.56 35.95
N GLN A 618 -42.28 -2.71 35.23
CA GLN A 618 -41.38 -1.64 35.73
C GLN A 618 -40.49 -1.73 37.02
N HIS A 619 -39.22 -1.33 36.82
CA HIS A 619 -38.42 -0.32 37.58
C HIS A 619 -37.58 -0.58 38.85
N ASN A 620 -36.37 0.03 38.81
CA ASN A 620 -35.58 0.68 39.88
C ASN A 620 -34.81 -0.21 40.90
N ASN A 621 -33.65 0.16 41.47
CA ASN A 621 -32.75 1.32 41.27
C ASN A 621 -31.33 1.11 41.89
N LEU A 622 -30.32 1.82 41.36
CA LEU A 622 -29.17 2.48 42.05
C LEU A 622 -27.99 1.73 42.75
N HIS A 623 -26.80 2.31 42.50
CA HIS A 623 -25.56 2.46 43.31
C HIS A 623 -24.51 1.34 43.58
N GLN A 624 -23.39 1.46 42.85
CA GLN A 624 -21.98 1.61 43.32
C GLN A 624 -21.26 0.58 44.25
N SER A 625 -20.29 -0.11 43.60
CA SER A 625 -18.83 -0.08 43.90
C SER A 625 -18.15 -1.05 44.90
N GLN A 626 -16.89 -1.35 44.55
CA GLN A 626 -15.75 -1.93 45.30
C GLN A 626 -15.50 -3.47 45.30
N GLN A 627 -14.22 -3.81 45.08
CA GLN A 627 -13.58 -5.15 45.17
C GLN A 627 -13.34 -5.52 46.65
N PRO A 628 -13.03 -6.79 47.01
CA PRO A 628 -11.64 -7.29 46.94
C PRO A 628 -11.47 -8.81 46.63
N SER A 629 -10.20 -9.25 46.57
CA SER A 629 -9.66 -10.59 46.30
C SER A 629 -9.72 -11.59 47.48
N ILE A 630 -9.58 -12.91 47.20
CA ILE A 630 -9.01 -13.98 48.06
C ILE A 630 -8.64 -15.21 47.19
N ASP A 631 -7.90 -16.19 47.75
CA ASP A 631 -6.87 -17.07 47.12
C ASP A 631 -7.13 -18.61 47.30
N PHE A 632 -6.25 -19.47 46.73
CA PHE A 632 -6.11 -20.96 46.83
C PHE A 632 -7.15 -21.84 46.06
N SER A 633 -6.85 -22.99 45.41
CA SER A 633 -5.88 -24.10 45.64
C SER A 633 -5.79 -25.11 44.46
N ASP A 634 -4.71 -25.91 44.39
CA ASP A 634 -4.44 -27.03 43.43
C ASP A 634 -5.28 -28.33 43.63
N PRO A 635 -5.10 -29.36 42.78
CA PRO A 635 -4.59 -30.64 43.32
C PRO A 635 -3.52 -31.41 42.48
N GLU A 636 -2.83 -32.33 43.17
CA GLU A 636 -1.59 -33.06 42.79
C GLU A 636 -1.73 -34.35 41.93
N LYS A 637 -0.59 -34.84 41.37
CA LYS A 637 0.09 -36.17 41.62
C LYS A 637 1.15 -36.48 40.52
N SER A 638 2.47 -36.59 40.76
CA SER A 638 3.31 -37.61 41.47
C SER A 638 3.49 -38.94 40.69
N PHE A 639 4.63 -39.65 40.52
CA PHE A 639 5.87 -39.98 41.31
C PHE A 639 7.12 -40.12 40.36
N ILE A 640 8.40 -39.79 40.65
CA ILE A 640 9.44 -40.32 41.61
C ILE A 640 10.02 -41.71 41.17
N SER A 641 11.34 -42.05 41.10
CA SER A 641 12.64 -41.43 41.54
C SER A 641 13.95 -42.14 41.05
N MET A 642 15.11 -41.43 41.12
CA MET A 642 16.52 -41.89 41.49
C MET A 642 17.39 -42.73 40.50
N GLU A 643 18.60 -42.28 40.07
CA GLU A 643 19.99 -42.28 40.66
C GLU A 643 20.86 -43.47 40.11
N THR A 644 22.17 -43.42 39.79
CA THR A 644 23.37 -42.80 40.43
C THR A 644 24.57 -42.55 39.46
N THR A 645 25.42 -41.54 39.75
CA THR A 645 26.92 -41.37 39.54
C THR A 645 27.69 -42.15 38.42
N GLN A 646 28.64 -41.61 37.62
CA GLN A 646 29.83 -40.80 37.97
C GLN A 646 30.68 -40.38 36.72
N SER A 647 31.36 -39.22 36.81
CA SER A 647 32.62 -38.76 36.12
C SER A 647 32.90 -38.85 34.59
N SER A 648 33.15 -37.65 34.02
CA SER A 648 34.20 -37.26 33.03
C SER A 648 34.32 -37.93 31.66
N LEU A 649 34.04 -37.16 30.59
CA LEU A 649 34.97 -36.73 29.51
C LEU A 649 34.19 -35.93 28.44
N ALA A 650 34.89 -35.08 27.66
CA ALA A 650 34.26 -34.28 26.60
C ALA A 650 33.80 -35.13 25.41
N PRO A 651 32.79 -34.66 24.65
CA PRO A 651 33.00 -34.64 23.19
C PRO A 651 32.44 -33.41 22.45
N SER A 652 32.96 -33.27 21.24
CA SER A 652 32.54 -32.41 20.13
C SER A 652 31.04 -32.31 19.87
N LEU A 653 30.57 -31.10 19.53
CA LEU A 653 29.25 -30.86 18.93
C LEU A 653 29.32 -30.93 17.40
N ASN A 654 28.94 -32.09 16.85
CA ASN A 654 28.33 -32.16 15.52
C ASN A 654 26.81 -32.12 15.72
N HIS A 655 26.10 -31.24 15.01
CA HIS A 655 24.65 -31.35 14.84
C HIS A 655 24.29 -31.44 13.37
N SER A 656 23.82 -32.62 12.97
CA SER A 656 23.18 -32.90 11.70
C SER A 656 21.71 -32.48 11.74
N TYR A 657 21.25 -31.81 10.68
CA TYR A 657 19.83 -31.63 10.40
C TYR A 657 19.29 -32.83 9.64
N MET A 658 18.11 -33.32 10.03
CA MET A 658 17.38 -34.35 9.28
C MET A 658 16.56 -33.71 8.14
N SER A 659 16.76 -34.22 6.93
CA SER A 659 15.95 -33.97 5.75
C SER A 659 14.79 -34.97 5.65
N ILE A 660 13.60 -34.51 5.25
CA ILE A 660 12.54 -35.36 4.71
C ILE A 660 12.08 -34.75 3.38
N ASP A 661 12.03 -35.59 2.35
CA ASP A 661 11.65 -35.23 0.99
C ASP A 661 10.18 -34.86 0.82
N TYR A 662 9.89 -34.04 -0.20
CA TYR A 662 8.80 -34.38 -1.13
C TYR A 662 9.20 -34.03 -2.56
N SER A 663 9.00 -34.97 -3.48
CA SER A 663 9.56 -34.94 -4.83
C SER A 663 8.52 -34.65 -5.92
N GLN A 664 8.93 -33.81 -6.87
CA GLN A 664 8.57 -33.79 -8.30
C GLN A 664 7.08 -33.67 -8.74
N THR A 665 6.83 -32.68 -9.59
CA THR A 665 6.47 -32.95 -11.01
C THR A 665 6.83 -31.76 -11.92
N ARG A 666 7.14 -32.02 -13.20
CA ARG A 666 7.73 -31.07 -14.16
C ARG A 666 6.74 -30.49 -15.17
N LYS A 667 7.07 -29.34 -15.76
CA LYS A 667 7.13 -28.98 -17.22
C LYS A 667 7.06 -27.44 -17.38
N ASN A 668 7.71 -26.75 -18.31
CA ASN A 668 8.81 -27.04 -19.26
C ASN A 668 9.42 -25.68 -19.70
N HIS A 669 10.71 -25.63 -20.05
CA HIS A 669 11.31 -24.49 -20.77
C HIS A 669 11.28 -24.69 -22.29
N ILE A 670 11.40 -23.60 -23.05
CA ILE A 670 11.87 -23.60 -24.46
C ILE A 670 12.76 -22.36 -24.67
N TYR A 671 14.07 -22.54 -24.84
CA TYR A 671 14.74 -22.36 -26.14
C TYR A 671 16.17 -22.89 -26.08
N ASP A 672 16.62 -23.50 -27.18
CA ASP A 672 17.80 -24.37 -27.23
C ASP A 672 19.15 -23.64 -27.30
N SER A 673 20.15 -24.33 -26.74
CA SER A 673 21.59 -24.13 -26.94
C SER A 673 22.07 -24.78 -28.24
N VAL A 674 23.18 -24.27 -28.79
CA VAL A 674 24.03 -25.01 -29.73
C VAL A 674 25.42 -25.13 -29.11
N ASP A 675 25.85 -26.36 -28.87
CA ASP A 675 27.23 -26.77 -28.63
C ASP A 675 27.53 -27.95 -29.56
N ASP A 676 28.76 -28.05 -30.06
CA ASP A 676 29.28 -29.35 -30.51
C ASP A 676 30.81 -29.41 -30.36
N LEU A 677 31.31 -30.58 -29.95
CA LEU A 677 32.71 -30.82 -29.62
C LEU A 677 33.52 -31.30 -30.84
N LEU A 678 34.85 -31.10 -30.85
CA LEU A 678 35.84 -32.22 -30.81
C LEU A 678 37.31 -31.80 -31.04
N SER A 679 38.19 -32.61 -30.44
CA SER A 679 39.60 -32.90 -30.81
C SER A 679 40.77 -31.99 -30.33
N SER A 680 41.89 -32.66 -30.06
CA SER A 680 43.19 -32.22 -29.48
C SER A 680 44.34 -32.88 -30.31
N PRO A 681 45.67 -32.80 -30.01
CA PRO A 681 46.46 -32.14 -28.95
C PRO A 681 47.70 -31.35 -29.51
N PRO A 682 48.96 -31.45 -29.00
CA PRO A 682 49.60 -30.68 -27.91
C PRO A 682 50.85 -29.83 -28.37
N LEU A 683 51.58 -29.16 -27.42
CA LEU A 683 53.06 -29.22 -27.21
C LEU A 683 53.69 -28.02 -26.40
N ILE A 684 54.41 -28.36 -25.31
CA ILE A 684 55.72 -27.83 -24.82
C ILE A 684 55.92 -26.33 -24.42
N ASN A 685 55.87 -26.07 -23.10
CA ASN A 685 56.88 -25.51 -22.16
C ASN A 685 57.65 -24.16 -22.34
N PRO A 686 58.15 -23.55 -21.22
CA PRO A 686 58.68 -22.16 -21.12
C PRO A 686 60.24 -22.11 -21.05
N PRO A 687 60.99 -21.00 -20.77
CA PRO A 687 61.02 -20.26 -19.47
C PRO A 687 61.46 -18.76 -19.41
N THR A 688 60.81 -17.97 -18.52
CA THR A 688 61.38 -16.97 -17.56
C THR A 688 62.31 -15.80 -18.08
N PRO A 689 63.00 -14.95 -17.25
CA PRO A 689 62.84 -13.47 -17.28
C PRO A 689 64.23 -12.73 -17.31
N PRO A 690 64.63 -11.70 -16.50
CA PRO A 690 63.96 -10.62 -15.73
C PRO A 690 64.66 -9.20 -15.78
N LEU A 691 64.22 -8.23 -14.93
CA LEU A 691 64.92 -6.97 -14.49
C LEU A 691 65.03 -5.83 -15.57
N VAL A 692 65.20 -4.51 -15.28
CA VAL A 692 65.37 -3.74 -14.02
C VAL A 692 64.97 -2.23 -14.16
N HIS A 693 64.38 -1.69 -13.10
CA HIS A 693 64.53 -0.34 -12.46
C HIS A 693 64.89 0.98 -13.20
N THR A 694 64.49 2.07 -12.50
CA THR A 694 65.01 3.48 -12.46
C THR A 694 64.57 4.45 -13.56
N LEU A 695 64.52 5.78 -13.37
CA LEU A 695 64.37 6.74 -12.23
C LEU A 695 64.60 8.15 -12.84
N HIS A 696 63.87 9.22 -12.43
CA HIS A 696 64.21 10.69 -12.45
C HIS A 696 62.86 11.48 -12.33
N GLN A 697 62.58 12.46 -11.45
CA GLN A 697 63.27 13.68 -10.98
C GLN A 697 63.60 14.70 -12.11
N HIS A 698 63.37 16.03 -12.03
CA HIS A 698 62.82 16.90 -10.97
C HIS A 698 62.52 18.34 -11.50
N ILE A 699 61.56 19.06 -10.87
CA ILE A 699 61.51 20.52 -10.49
C ILE A 699 61.80 21.67 -11.51
N HIS A 700 60.83 22.60 -11.67
CA HIS A 700 60.84 24.07 -11.42
C HIS A 700 59.70 24.76 -12.22
N GLN A 701 58.64 25.34 -11.63
CA GLN A 701 58.48 26.57 -10.82
C GLN A 701 58.43 27.91 -11.58
N GLN A 702 57.27 28.61 -11.42
CA GLN A 702 57.10 30.08 -11.38
C GLN A 702 57.41 30.86 -12.69
N GLN A 703 56.85 32.03 -13.00
CA GLN A 703 55.86 32.96 -12.40
C GLN A 703 55.10 33.62 -13.62
N GLN A 704 54.19 34.61 -13.58
CA GLN A 704 53.77 35.60 -12.57
C GLN A 704 52.28 36.00 -12.80
N GLN A 705 51.91 37.20 -12.35
CA GLN A 705 50.65 37.96 -12.54
C GLN A 705 50.75 38.82 -13.85
N HIS A 706 49.78 39.62 -14.33
CA HIS A 706 48.82 40.47 -13.61
C HIS A 706 47.75 41.13 -14.54
N THR A 707 46.57 41.46 -13.98
CA THR A 707 45.64 42.57 -14.39
C THR A 707 44.89 42.53 -15.75
N LYS A 708 43.54 42.51 -15.77
CA LYS A 708 42.56 43.65 -15.74
C LYS A 708 42.51 44.46 -17.06
N HIS A 709 41.37 44.94 -17.58
CA HIS A 709 39.94 44.83 -17.22
C HIS A 709 39.10 45.48 -18.36
N LYS A 710 37.82 45.11 -18.51
CA LYS A 710 36.70 46.00 -18.95
C LYS A 710 36.76 46.51 -20.42
N THR A 711 35.66 46.85 -21.13
CA THR A 711 34.21 46.89 -20.81
C THR A 711 33.37 46.88 -22.10
N GLN A 712 32.11 46.42 -21.98
CA GLN A 712 30.90 46.89 -22.69
C GLN A 712 30.88 46.93 -24.24
N HIS A 713 30.03 46.06 -24.84
CA HIS A 713 28.66 46.37 -25.35
C HIS A 713 28.35 47.78 -25.93
N PRO A 714 27.29 47.98 -26.75
CA PRO A 714 26.18 47.04 -27.08
C PRO A 714 25.68 47.06 -28.56
N HIS A 715 24.57 46.34 -28.83
CA HIS A 715 23.54 46.62 -29.85
C HIS A 715 23.97 46.51 -31.36
N GLU A 716 23.09 46.22 -32.32
CA GLU A 716 21.65 45.94 -32.30
C GLU A 716 21.23 45.16 -33.58
N LYS A 717 19.99 44.63 -33.57
CA LYS A 717 19.12 44.40 -34.74
C LYS A 717 19.56 43.36 -35.80
N ILE A 718 18.68 42.68 -36.53
CA ILE A 718 17.29 42.22 -36.41
C ILE A 718 16.94 41.63 -37.80
N LEU A 719 16.03 40.64 -37.83
CA LEU A 719 15.22 40.19 -38.97
C LEU A 719 15.80 39.28 -40.07
N LEU A 720 15.13 38.11 -40.20
CA LEU A 720 14.65 37.46 -41.45
C LEU A 720 15.73 36.95 -42.46
N LYS A 721 15.56 35.83 -43.16
CA LYS A 721 14.36 35.06 -43.56
C LYS A 721 14.76 33.68 -44.13
N THR A 722 13.81 32.72 -44.19
CA THR A 722 13.74 31.56 -45.13
C THR A 722 14.90 30.53 -45.14
N GLN A 723 14.66 29.28 -44.70
CA GLN A 723 14.09 28.14 -45.47
C GLN A 723 15.08 27.40 -46.39
N GLN A 724 15.29 26.12 -46.08
CA GLN A 724 15.71 24.93 -46.87
C GLN A 724 16.56 24.06 -45.91
N GLN A 725 16.15 22.88 -45.42
CA GLN A 725 15.50 21.73 -46.07
C GLN A 725 16.35 21.16 -47.21
N TYR A 726 17.33 20.28 -46.88
CA TYR A 726 17.41 18.89 -47.35
C TYR A 726 18.75 18.21 -46.98
N HIS A 727 18.67 16.91 -46.68
CA HIS A 727 19.75 15.92 -46.50
C HIS A 727 20.72 16.13 -45.30
N GLN A 728 21.13 15.07 -44.59
CA GLN A 728 20.98 13.63 -44.84
C GLN A 728 20.71 12.85 -43.55
#